data_AF-J0R304-F1
#
_entry.id   AF-J0R304-F1
#
_cell.length_a   1.000
_cell.length_b   1.000
_cell.length_c   1.000
_cell.angle_alpha   90.00
_cell.angle_beta   90.00
_cell.angle_gamma   90.00
#
_symmetry.space_group_name_H-M   'P 1'
#
loop_
_entity.id
_entity.type
_entity.pdbx_description
1 polymer ?
#
loop_
_entity_poly.entity_id
_entity_poly.type
_entity_poly.pdbx_seq_one_letter_code
_entity_poly.pdbx_strand_id
1 'polypeptide(L)'
;DGKEEDTSYHNVADALSGVGNSITNVQHTLTEQINNVVKKVESESFVQQDKATHSLTIGAKTEDTTINIANKNGADRTLSGVKVAVKDNEAVNKGQLDESLKGLSNSLQSDDSAVVHYDKKDDENGTINYKSVTFGGKDKSPVGLHNIADGKISKGSHDAITGGQVNKIGEDVAKFLGGGTGFNNGTFTGPTYNLSKVDADGQVEKKSFNDIAQAFTGLDENIKNVNQRIKDVSENVAQDSLNWNEEKKAFVATHGEEGNKANSKITSLQYGNIAENSTDAITGGQLYSLGSDVAKYFGGGASYAEGTWTAPTFTVKTIKDDGETIEDKDYSSVAEAFAGISTSFTNIKNDITNVVSDSLVKWDEDTKSITIGKEKDDAKISIADKDSQSRTLSGLKAAEHNDEAVNKAQLDENVDKLTKDINDVRSVAVFYDTEEDTEEVSALTRSARKAKQNSVTFGDPSQGTVALRNVGSGKVTKDSTEAVNGSQLYSMGDTVAKYFGGGASYENGTWTAPKFTVKKFDAAGEATEENYDNVADAFAEISSSVTKIHNEVTNQIDKVVGDSLVKQDETTKVIKIGAETEGAGISFANRDGTDRTLSGVKAAENDNEAVNKAQLEKGLKDLSTSLQSDESAVVHYDKNTDENGTINYASVTFGKGKDSAAVGLHNVADGAISEGSHDVVNGGQINKISQDVAKFLGGEASFKDGVLTEPTYKLSKISPDGKEEDTSYHNVADALSGVGNSITNVQHTLT
;
A
#
# COMPACT_ATOMS: atom_id res chain seq x y z
N ASP A 1 77.28 -41.06 -33.20
CA ASP A 1 75.86 -41.07 -32.75
C ASP A 1 75.74 -41.05 -31.22
N GLY A 2 76.66 -40.40 -30.50
CA GLY A 2 76.63 -40.33 -29.03
C GLY A 2 76.98 -41.63 -28.28
N LYS A 3 77.30 -42.74 -28.96
CA LYS A 3 77.83 -43.94 -28.28
C LYS A 3 79.29 -43.77 -27.83
N GLU A 4 79.63 -44.45 -26.75
CA GLU A 4 81.00 -44.63 -26.25
C GLU A 4 81.70 -45.75 -27.05
N GLU A 5 82.91 -45.50 -27.55
CA GLU A 5 83.67 -46.44 -28.38
C GLU A 5 85.18 -46.31 -28.11
N ASP A 6 85.76 -47.31 -27.44
CA ASP A 6 87.18 -47.35 -27.05
C ASP A 6 88.12 -47.50 -28.26
N THR A 7 88.52 -46.37 -28.84
CA THR A 7 89.49 -46.33 -29.95
C THR A 7 90.91 -46.13 -29.45
N SER A 8 91.79 -47.11 -29.68
CA SER A 8 93.22 -47.02 -29.37
C SER A 8 94.00 -46.33 -30.49
N TYR A 9 94.62 -45.19 -30.19
CA TYR A 9 95.46 -44.43 -31.12
C TYR A 9 96.96 -44.68 -30.86
N HIS A 10 97.77 -44.68 -31.92
CA HIS A 10 99.20 -45.03 -31.83
C HIS A 10 100.17 -43.82 -31.89
N ASN A 11 99.66 -42.61 -32.09
CA ASN A 11 100.39 -41.34 -31.96
C ASN A 11 99.44 -40.22 -31.51
N VAL A 12 100.00 -39.07 -31.10
CA VAL A 12 99.25 -37.94 -30.56
C VAL A 12 98.39 -37.23 -31.62
N ALA A 13 98.83 -37.13 -32.87
CA ALA A 13 98.07 -36.46 -33.93
C ALA A 13 96.75 -37.17 -34.25
N ASP A 14 96.78 -38.49 -34.42
CA ASP A 14 95.56 -39.28 -34.67
C ASP A 14 94.61 -39.23 -33.47
N ALA A 15 95.15 -39.26 -32.24
CA ALA A 15 94.37 -39.14 -31.01
C ALA A 15 93.65 -37.79 -30.89
N LEU A 16 94.33 -36.68 -31.22
CA LEU A 16 93.74 -35.33 -31.21
C LEU A 16 92.67 -35.17 -32.29
N SER A 17 92.86 -35.75 -33.49
CA SER A 17 91.83 -35.81 -34.53
C SER A 17 90.63 -36.63 -34.07
N GLY A 18 90.85 -37.78 -33.42
CA GLY A 18 89.82 -38.59 -32.77
C GLY A 18 89.00 -37.81 -31.74
N VAL A 19 89.66 -37.10 -30.82
CA VAL A 19 89.01 -36.21 -29.84
C VAL A 19 88.19 -35.12 -30.52
N GLY A 20 88.72 -34.47 -31.58
CA GLY A 20 87.98 -33.49 -32.37
C GLY A 20 86.69 -34.06 -32.97
N ASN A 21 86.75 -35.26 -33.56
CA ASN A 21 85.57 -35.95 -34.10
C ASN A 21 84.57 -36.34 -33.00
N SER A 22 85.02 -36.78 -31.83
CA SER A 22 84.14 -37.04 -30.68
C SER A 22 83.45 -35.77 -30.19
N ILE A 23 84.13 -34.62 -30.16
CA ILE A 23 83.54 -33.33 -29.81
C ILE A 23 82.48 -32.91 -30.86
N THR A 24 82.73 -33.08 -32.16
CA THR A 24 81.72 -32.85 -33.20
C THR A 24 80.50 -33.76 -33.01
N ASN A 25 80.70 -35.05 -32.75
CA ASN A 25 79.62 -36.00 -32.52
C ASN A 25 78.76 -35.64 -31.29
N VAL A 26 79.39 -35.18 -30.21
CA VAL A 26 78.68 -34.72 -29.00
C VAL A 26 77.92 -33.42 -29.27
N GLN A 27 78.54 -32.44 -29.94
CA GLN A 27 77.90 -31.17 -30.28
C GLN A 27 76.67 -31.37 -31.18
N HIS A 28 76.76 -32.22 -32.21
CA HIS A 28 75.61 -32.55 -33.08
C HIS A 28 74.47 -33.19 -32.28
N THR A 29 74.80 -34.24 -31.51
CA THR A 29 73.81 -34.99 -30.70
C THR A 29 73.11 -34.07 -29.68
N LEU A 30 73.87 -33.19 -29.02
CA LEU A 30 73.35 -32.24 -28.04
C LEU A 30 72.48 -31.15 -28.70
N THR A 31 72.90 -30.63 -29.86
CA THR A 31 72.14 -29.67 -30.65
C THR A 31 70.81 -30.26 -31.14
N GLU A 32 70.81 -31.52 -31.61
CA GLU A 32 69.58 -32.24 -31.97
C GLU A 32 68.66 -32.46 -30.75
N GLN A 33 69.21 -32.90 -29.61
CA GLN A 33 68.42 -33.10 -28.39
C GLN A 33 67.79 -31.80 -27.90
N ILE A 34 68.55 -30.71 -27.84
CA ILE A 34 68.04 -29.39 -27.46
C ILE A 34 66.97 -28.92 -28.45
N ASN A 35 67.20 -28.99 -29.77
CA ASN A 35 66.20 -28.61 -30.76
C ASN A 35 64.92 -29.45 -30.71
N ASN A 36 65.02 -30.74 -30.35
CA ASN A 36 63.86 -31.59 -30.14
C ASN A 36 63.11 -31.24 -28.85
N VAL A 37 63.81 -30.85 -27.78
CA VAL A 37 63.19 -30.30 -26.56
C VAL A 37 62.52 -28.94 -26.85
N VAL A 38 63.15 -28.04 -27.59
CA VAL A 38 62.56 -26.75 -28.03
C VAL A 38 61.25 -26.99 -28.78
N LYS A 39 61.27 -27.82 -29.84
CA LYS A 39 60.07 -28.16 -30.62
C LYS A 39 58.98 -28.82 -29.77
N LYS A 40 59.37 -29.65 -28.79
CA LYS A 40 58.43 -30.26 -27.85
C LYS A 40 57.80 -29.21 -26.94
N VAL A 41 58.58 -28.28 -26.40
CA VAL A 41 58.08 -27.14 -25.62
C VAL A 41 57.15 -26.26 -26.46
N GLU A 42 57.52 -25.89 -27.70
CA GLU A 42 56.64 -25.12 -28.60
C GLU A 42 55.29 -25.81 -28.90
N SER A 43 55.28 -27.14 -29.03
CA SER A 43 54.10 -27.88 -29.49
C SER A 43 53.22 -28.46 -28.37
N GLU A 44 53.81 -28.84 -27.22
CA GLU A 44 53.15 -29.50 -26.08
C GLU A 44 52.98 -28.61 -24.83
N SER A 45 53.53 -27.38 -24.80
CA SER A 45 53.38 -26.50 -23.62
C SER A 45 51.92 -26.29 -23.22
N PHE A 46 51.65 -26.24 -21.91
CA PHE A 46 50.30 -26.00 -21.40
C PHE A 46 49.79 -24.58 -21.72
N VAL A 47 50.70 -23.62 -21.90
CA VAL A 47 50.39 -22.26 -22.38
C VAL A 47 51.01 -22.09 -23.77
N GLN A 48 50.22 -21.65 -24.74
CA GLN A 48 50.67 -21.49 -26.15
C GLN A 48 50.13 -20.19 -26.75
N GLN A 49 50.93 -19.53 -27.58
CA GLN A 49 50.51 -18.39 -28.38
C GLN A 49 50.24 -18.87 -29.82
N ASP A 50 49.06 -18.56 -30.35
CA ASP A 50 48.76 -18.81 -31.76
C ASP A 50 49.47 -17.78 -32.65
N LYS A 51 50.33 -18.26 -33.57
CA LYS A 51 51.22 -17.40 -34.38
C LYS A 51 50.51 -16.63 -35.51
N ALA A 52 49.19 -16.76 -35.67
CA ALA A 52 48.40 -16.02 -36.66
C ALA A 52 47.52 -14.93 -36.02
N THR A 53 46.89 -15.23 -34.89
CA THR A 53 46.00 -14.33 -34.14
C THR A 53 46.69 -13.61 -32.98
N HIS A 54 47.89 -14.05 -32.61
CA HIS A 54 48.63 -13.62 -31.39
C HIS A 54 47.86 -13.91 -30.09
N SER A 55 46.84 -14.76 -30.14
CA SER A 55 46.04 -15.14 -28.97
C SER A 55 46.80 -16.10 -28.07
N LEU A 56 46.81 -15.83 -26.76
CA LEU A 56 47.33 -16.75 -25.76
C LEU A 56 46.25 -17.77 -25.40
N THR A 57 46.64 -19.03 -25.25
CA THR A 57 45.75 -20.14 -24.88
C THR A 57 46.33 -20.90 -23.70
N ILE A 58 45.47 -21.32 -22.78
CA ILE A 58 45.84 -22.10 -21.60
C ILE A 58 45.07 -23.42 -21.62
N GLY A 59 45.80 -24.53 -21.67
CA GLY A 59 45.28 -25.89 -21.69
C GLY A 59 44.66 -26.34 -23.01
N ALA A 60 44.56 -25.51 -24.06
CA ALA A 60 43.75 -25.79 -25.26
C ALA A 60 43.90 -27.20 -25.87
N LYS A 61 45.11 -27.78 -25.86
CA LYS A 61 45.37 -29.15 -26.39
C LYS A 61 45.06 -30.31 -25.40
N THR A 62 44.58 -30.03 -24.19
CA THR A 62 44.16 -31.02 -23.18
C THR A 62 42.64 -31.15 -23.09
N GLU A 63 42.17 -32.29 -22.62
CA GLU A 63 40.74 -32.66 -22.54
C GLU A 63 40.07 -32.30 -21.20
N ASP A 64 40.78 -31.64 -20.28
CA ASP A 64 40.27 -31.24 -18.95
C ASP A 64 39.18 -30.16 -19.06
N THR A 65 38.11 -30.23 -18.26
CA THR A 65 37.06 -29.19 -18.19
C THR A 65 37.41 -28.04 -17.25
N THR A 66 38.44 -28.20 -16.42
CA THR A 66 38.81 -27.25 -15.36
C THR A 66 40.23 -26.72 -15.55
N ILE A 67 40.43 -25.45 -15.22
CA ILE A 67 41.74 -24.82 -15.04
C ILE A 67 41.82 -24.37 -13.57
N ASN A 68 42.90 -24.71 -12.87
CA ASN A 68 43.07 -24.35 -11.45
C ASN A 68 44.34 -23.48 -11.28
N ILE A 69 44.17 -22.27 -10.74
CA ILE A 69 45.26 -21.30 -10.51
C ILE A 69 45.70 -21.19 -9.05
N ALA A 70 45.15 -22.02 -8.15
CA ALA A 70 45.52 -22.03 -6.74
C ALA A 70 47.03 -22.22 -6.53
N ASN A 71 47.55 -21.73 -5.40
CA ASN A 71 48.95 -21.93 -5.04
C ASN A 71 49.20 -23.35 -4.52
N LYS A 72 50.48 -23.71 -4.36
CA LYS A 72 50.95 -25.05 -3.96
C LYS A 72 50.39 -25.61 -2.63
N ASN A 73 49.72 -24.77 -1.82
CA ASN A 73 49.05 -25.19 -0.59
C ASN A 73 47.53 -25.38 -0.77
N GLY A 74 47.02 -25.30 -2.01
CA GLY A 74 45.59 -25.38 -2.32
C GLY A 74 44.81 -24.08 -2.11
N ALA A 75 45.47 -22.95 -1.81
CA ALA A 75 44.80 -21.67 -1.55
C ALA A 75 44.79 -20.76 -2.79
N ASP A 76 43.68 -20.06 -2.98
CA ASP A 76 43.36 -19.26 -4.16
C ASP A 76 44.34 -18.11 -4.47
N ARG A 77 44.26 -17.57 -5.69
CA ARG A 77 45.01 -16.40 -6.17
C ARG A 77 44.08 -15.38 -6.83
N THR A 78 44.37 -14.09 -6.71
CA THR A 78 43.70 -13.09 -7.55
C THR A 78 44.21 -13.23 -8.99
N LEU A 79 43.29 -13.06 -9.95
CA LEU A 79 43.61 -12.90 -11.37
C LEU A 79 43.54 -11.41 -11.68
N SER A 80 44.69 -10.74 -11.75
CA SER A 80 44.81 -9.29 -11.95
C SER A 80 45.20 -8.92 -13.39
N GLY A 81 44.94 -7.66 -13.77
CA GLY A 81 45.10 -7.19 -15.15
C GLY A 81 43.89 -7.48 -16.04
N VAL A 82 42.74 -7.82 -15.45
CA VAL A 82 41.50 -8.15 -16.14
C VAL A 82 40.85 -6.87 -16.63
N LYS A 83 40.84 -6.71 -17.96
CA LYS A 83 40.16 -5.62 -18.66
C LYS A 83 38.64 -5.74 -18.45
N VAL A 84 37.96 -4.60 -18.49
CA VAL A 84 36.50 -4.50 -18.68
C VAL A 84 36.05 -5.45 -19.80
N ALA A 85 35.25 -6.45 -19.46
CA ALA A 85 34.62 -7.39 -20.37
C ALA A 85 33.64 -6.67 -21.32
N VAL A 86 33.68 -7.06 -22.60
CA VAL A 86 32.86 -6.52 -23.70
C VAL A 86 32.04 -7.63 -24.38
N LYS A 87 32.41 -8.91 -24.18
CA LYS A 87 31.63 -10.08 -24.64
C LYS A 87 31.16 -10.93 -23.46
N ASP A 88 30.07 -11.66 -23.69
CA ASP A 88 29.41 -12.54 -22.70
C ASP A 88 30.31 -13.67 -22.16
N ASN A 89 31.41 -14.01 -22.85
CA ASN A 89 32.40 -15.01 -22.42
C ASN A 89 33.73 -14.42 -21.94
N GLU A 90 33.79 -13.13 -21.64
CA GLU A 90 34.95 -12.47 -21.02
C GLU A 90 34.74 -12.33 -19.50
N ALA A 91 35.80 -12.54 -18.70
CA ALA A 91 35.69 -12.49 -17.25
C ALA A 91 35.46 -11.04 -16.76
N VAL A 92 34.38 -10.82 -16.02
CA VAL A 92 34.07 -9.51 -15.41
C VAL A 92 35.05 -9.17 -14.28
N ASN A 93 35.51 -7.93 -14.25
CA ASN A 93 36.35 -7.42 -13.17
C ASN A 93 35.51 -6.73 -12.07
N LYS A 94 36.13 -6.52 -10.89
CA LYS A 94 35.46 -5.90 -9.74
C LYS A 94 34.88 -4.52 -10.07
N GLY A 95 35.60 -3.69 -10.85
CA GLY A 95 35.12 -2.36 -11.23
C GLY A 95 33.79 -2.41 -12.00
N GLN A 96 33.65 -3.37 -12.93
CA GLN A 96 32.39 -3.60 -13.64
C GLN A 96 31.25 -4.06 -12.73
N LEU A 97 31.52 -4.95 -11.77
CA LEU A 97 30.50 -5.43 -10.84
C LEU A 97 29.98 -4.27 -9.98
N ASP A 98 30.90 -3.52 -9.37
CA ASP A 98 30.56 -2.39 -8.50
C ASP A 98 29.79 -1.30 -9.27
N GLU A 99 30.21 -0.98 -10.51
CA GLU A 99 29.50 -0.03 -11.38
C GLU A 99 28.12 -0.55 -11.80
N SER A 100 27.98 -1.84 -12.09
CA SER A 100 26.70 -2.46 -12.50
C SER A 100 25.70 -2.51 -11.33
N LEU A 101 26.13 -2.94 -10.15
CA LEU A 101 25.29 -2.97 -8.94
C LEU A 101 24.88 -1.55 -8.52
N LYS A 102 25.80 -0.59 -8.60
CA LYS A 102 25.50 0.83 -8.37
C LYS A 102 24.53 1.40 -9.41
N GLY A 103 24.70 1.05 -10.68
CA GLY A 103 23.80 1.45 -11.76
C GLY A 103 22.37 0.92 -11.56
N LEU A 104 22.24 -0.36 -11.18
CA LEU A 104 20.95 -0.98 -10.87
C LEU A 104 20.31 -0.35 -9.62
N SER A 105 21.08 -0.17 -8.53
CA SER A 105 20.61 0.51 -7.32
C SER A 105 20.10 1.94 -7.62
N ASN A 106 20.89 2.73 -8.35
CA ASN A 106 20.49 4.07 -8.78
C ASN A 106 19.22 4.05 -9.65
N SER A 107 19.06 3.06 -10.54
CA SER A 107 17.86 2.93 -11.39
C SER A 107 16.61 2.50 -10.63
N LEU A 108 16.76 1.72 -9.55
CA LEU A 108 15.66 1.33 -8.65
C LEU A 108 15.32 2.44 -7.64
N GLN A 109 16.19 3.43 -7.46
CA GLN A 109 16.02 4.58 -6.55
C GLN A 109 15.75 5.91 -7.28
N SER A 110 15.68 5.90 -8.62
CA SER A 110 15.45 7.09 -9.46
C SER A 110 13.97 7.46 -9.55
N ASP A 111 13.70 8.73 -9.84
CA ASP A 111 12.33 9.26 -9.93
C ASP A 111 11.60 8.82 -11.23
N ASP A 112 12.34 8.20 -12.17
CA ASP A 112 11.82 7.54 -13.39
C ASP A 112 11.63 6.02 -13.19
N SER A 113 11.82 5.49 -11.98
CA SER A 113 11.68 4.06 -11.69
C SER A 113 10.22 3.59 -11.74
N ALA A 114 10.02 2.30 -12.02
CA ALA A 114 8.69 1.69 -12.13
C ALA A 114 8.07 1.29 -10.77
N VAL A 115 8.67 1.70 -9.65
CA VAL A 115 8.28 1.34 -8.28
C VAL A 115 7.68 2.53 -7.53
N VAL A 116 6.93 2.27 -6.46
CA VAL A 116 6.29 3.34 -5.67
C VAL A 116 7.27 3.88 -4.62
N HIS A 117 7.61 5.16 -4.69
CA HIS A 117 8.54 5.82 -3.77
C HIS A 117 7.83 6.56 -2.63
N TYR A 118 8.47 6.56 -1.45
CA TYR A 118 8.38 7.67 -0.50
C TYR A 118 9.04 8.90 -1.08
N ASP A 119 8.42 10.06 -0.88
CA ASP A 119 8.95 11.32 -1.39
C ASP A 119 10.30 11.66 -0.74
N LYS A 120 11.17 12.35 -1.45
CA LYS A 120 12.42 12.92 -0.90
C LYS A 120 12.10 14.28 -0.27
N LYS A 121 12.72 14.63 0.87
CA LYS A 121 12.59 15.98 1.45
C LYS A 121 13.34 17.00 0.59
N ASP A 122 12.84 18.24 0.57
CA ASP A 122 13.53 19.40 0.01
C ASP A 122 14.72 19.85 0.93
N ASP A 123 15.66 18.94 1.22
CA ASP A 123 16.90 19.19 1.98
C ASP A 123 18.17 18.89 1.15
N GLU A 124 19.33 19.37 1.62
CA GLU A 124 20.61 19.29 0.87
C GLU A 124 21.08 17.86 0.53
N ASN A 125 20.54 16.84 1.20
CA ASN A 125 20.86 15.42 0.96
C ASN A 125 19.67 14.63 0.37
N GLY A 126 18.53 15.28 0.13
CA GLY A 126 17.31 14.63 -0.36
C GLY A 126 16.74 13.56 0.56
N THR A 127 16.87 13.70 1.89
CA THR A 127 16.58 12.59 2.82
C THR A 127 15.12 12.11 2.75
N ILE A 128 14.88 10.81 2.84
CA ILE A 128 13.57 10.19 2.56
C ILE A 128 12.48 10.64 3.56
N ASN A 129 11.28 10.92 3.06
CA ASN A 129 10.12 11.34 3.83
C ASN A 129 9.09 10.21 3.96
N TYR A 130 9.25 9.34 4.97
CA TYR A 130 8.31 8.24 5.24
C TYR A 130 6.86 8.63 5.52
N LYS A 131 6.56 9.93 5.62
CA LYS A 131 5.22 10.48 5.86
C LYS A 131 4.52 10.94 4.58
N SER A 132 5.12 10.75 3.40
CA SER A 132 4.57 11.21 2.11
C SER A 132 4.91 10.25 0.96
N VAL A 133 3.92 9.96 0.11
CA VAL A 133 4.05 9.20 -1.15
C VAL A 133 3.26 9.93 -2.24
N THR A 134 3.93 10.48 -3.25
CA THR A 134 3.31 11.15 -4.39
C THR A 134 3.30 10.24 -5.63
N PHE A 135 2.17 9.61 -5.90
CA PHE A 135 2.05 8.67 -7.02
C PHE A 135 2.26 9.35 -8.38
N GLY A 136 3.00 8.70 -9.28
CA GLY A 136 3.31 9.22 -10.63
C GLY A 136 4.32 10.39 -10.66
N GLY A 137 4.76 10.87 -9.51
CA GLY A 137 5.71 11.98 -9.37
C GLY A 137 5.05 13.37 -9.25
N LYS A 138 5.84 14.34 -8.81
CA LYS A 138 5.44 15.75 -8.64
C LYS A 138 5.01 16.36 -9.98
N ASP A 139 3.92 17.12 -9.97
CA ASP A 139 3.33 17.82 -11.13
C ASP A 139 2.91 16.91 -12.31
N LYS A 140 2.61 15.63 -12.04
CA LYS A 140 2.18 14.63 -13.04
C LYS A 140 0.70 14.27 -12.89
N SER A 141 0.11 13.64 -13.90
CA SER A 141 -1.30 13.22 -13.88
C SER A 141 -1.61 12.29 -12.70
N PRO A 142 -2.76 12.45 -12.01
CA PRO A 142 -3.15 11.58 -10.90
C PRO A 142 -3.21 10.10 -11.29
N VAL A 143 -2.85 9.23 -10.34
CA VAL A 143 -2.75 7.78 -10.52
C VAL A 143 -3.93 7.08 -9.85
N GLY A 144 -4.60 6.19 -10.59
CA GLY A 144 -5.64 5.31 -10.04
C GLY A 144 -5.05 4.22 -9.17
N LEU A 145 -5.60 4.06 -7.96
CA LEU A 145 -5.27 2.95 -7.05
C LEU A 145 -6.45 1.97 -7.08
N HIS A 146 -6.22 0.81 -7.69
CA HIS A 146 -7.24 -0.19 -8.01
C HIS A 146 -7.00 -1.50 -7.26
N ASN A 147 -8.03 -2.34 -7.14
CA ASN A 147 -7.96 -3.64 -6.45
C ASN A 147 -7.48 -3.51 -4.99
N ILE A 148 -7.88 -2.44 -4.31
CA ILE A 148 -7.65 -2.26 -2.88
C ILE A 148 -8.78 -2.96 -2.11
N ALA A 149 -8.41 -3.73 -1.09
CA ALA A 149 -9.37 -4.38 -0.21
C ALA A 149 -10.17 -3.34 0.58
N ASP A 150 -11.45 -3.64 0.86
CA ASP A 150 -12.36 -2.74 1.57
C ASP A 150 -11.82 -2.36 2.97
N GLY A 151 -11.33 -1.13 3.10
CA GLY A 151 -10.68 -0.62 4.31
C GLY A 151 -11.60 -0.60 5.53
N LYS A 152 -11.06 -0.89 6.71
CA LYS A 152 -11.83 -1.09 7.94
C LYS A 152 -12.40 0.24 8.47
N ILE A 153 -13.61 0.61 8.03
CA ILE A 153 -14.30 1.85 8.43
C ILE A 153 -14.54 1.86 9.94
N SER A 154 -13.61 2.49 10.68
CA SER A 154 -13.56 2.36 12.13
C SER A 154 -12.73 3.45 12.79
N LYS A 155 -13.04 3.76 14.06
CA LYS A 155 -12.34 4.80 14.81
C LYS A 155 -10.88 4.41 15.01
N GLY A 156 -9.96 5.18 14.41
CA GLY A 156 -8.52 4.96 14.50
C GLY A 156 -7.91 4.11 13.38
N SER A 157 -8.72 3.63 12.43
CA SER A 157 -8.20 3.07 11.17
C SER A 157 -7.49 4.13 10.33
N HIS A 158 -6.52 3.68 9.54
CA HIS A 158 -5.82 4.46 8.52
C HIS A 158 -5.86 3.77 7.15
N ASP A 159 -6.75 2.77 7.00
CA ASP A 159 -6.91 2.02 5.77
C ASP A 159 -7.52 2.91 4.67
N ALA A 160 -7.09 2.71 3.42
CA ALA A 160 -7.76 3.34 2.29
C ALA A 160 -9.15 2.71 2.07
N ILE A 161 -10.17 3.56 1.91
CA ILE A 161 -11.55 3.13 1.66
C ILE A 161 -11.87 3.12 0.16
N THR A 162 -12.76 2.21 -0.25
CA THR A 162 -13.06 1.95 -1.67
C THR A 162 -14.30 2.68 -2.16
N GLY A 163 -14.41 2.83 -3.47
CA GLY A 163 -15.59 3.38 -4.14
C GLY A 163 -16.87 2.57 -3.89
N GLY A 164 -16.77 1.25 -3.69
CA GLY A 164 -17.89 0.40 -3.29
C GLY A 164 -18.42 0.74 -1.90
N GLN A 165 -17.53 0.94 -0.94
CA GLN A 165 -17.89 1.37 0.42
C GLN A 165 -18.54 2.75 0.43
N VAL A 166 -17.99 3.72 -0.31
CA VAL A 166 -18.56 5.07 -0.41
C VAL A 166 -19.90 5.06 -1.14
N ASN A 167 -20.07 4.22 -2.16
CA ASN A 167 -21.36 4.01 -2.81
C ASN A 167 -22.41 3.53 -1.80
N LYS A 168 -22.08 2.51 -1.01
CA LYS A 168 -22.98 1.97 0.03
C LYS A 168 -23.38 3.03 1.08
N ILE A 169 -22.43 3.84 1.55
CA ILE A 169 -22.70 4.95 2.48
C ILE A 169 -23.58 6.01 1.84
N GLY A 170 -23.26 6.46 0.61
CA GLY A 170 -24.04 7.46 -0.11
C GLY A 170 -25.48 7.01 -0.38
N GLU A 171 -25.67 5.75 -0.77
CA GLU A 171 -27.00 5.17 -0.94
C GLU A 171 -27.82 5.11 0.36
N ASP A 172 -27.21 4.81 1.51
CA ASP A 172 -27.94 4.72 2.78
C ASP A 172 -28.27 6.13 3.31
N VAL A 173 -27.37 7.10 3.14
CA VAL A 173 -27.68 8.52 3.38
C VAL A 173 -28.80 9.02 2.45
N ALA A 174 -28.84 8.58 1.19
CA ALA A 174 -29.93 8.90 0.27
C ALA A 174 -31.28 8.36 0.76
N LYS A 175 -31.31 7.12 1.28
CA LYS A 175 -32.51 6.54 1.92
C LYS A 175 -32.96 7.34 3.15
N PHE A 176 -32.03 7.85 3.96
CA PHE A 176 -32.34 8.64 5.16
C PHE A 176 -32.80 10.07 4.85
N LEU A 177 -32.26 10.71 3.80
CA LEU A 177 -32.78 11.99 3.29
C LEU A 177 -34.18 11.82 2.67
N GLY A 178 -34.44 10.68 2.00
CA GLY A 178 -35.73 10.35 1.42
C GLY A 178 -36.13 11.32 0.31
N GLY A 179 -37.44 11.57 0.13
CA GLY A 179 -37.94 12.57 -0.83
C GLY A 179 -37.60 12.29 -2.31
N GLY A 180 -37.19 11.07 -2.67
CA GLY A 180 -36.68 10.75 -4.02
C GLY A 180 -35.16 10.96 -4.20
N THR A 181 -34.43 11.26 -3.12
CA THR A 181 -32.96 11.27 -3.12
C THR A 181 -32.42 9.90 -3.54
N GLY A 182 -31.48 9.90 -4.47
CA GLY A 182 -30.69 8.74 -4.87
C GLY A 182 -29.20 9.11 -4.92
N PHE A 183 -28.34 8.10 -4.88
CA PHE A 183 -26.89 8.27 -4.99
C PHE A 183 -26.40 7.55 -6.24
N ASN A 184 -25.68 8.25 -7.12
CA ASN A 184 -25.20 7.72 -8.40
C ASN A 184 -23.81 8.27 -8.67
N ASN A 185 -22.81 7.40 -8.86
CA ASN A 185 -21.45 7.76 -9.29
C ASN A 185 -20.86 8.96 -8.50
N GLY A 186 -20.84 8.86 -7.16
CA GLY A 186 -20.29 9.91 -6.30
C GLY A 186 -21.07 11.23 -6.30
N THR A 187 -22.38 11.19 -6.59
CA THR A 187 -23.26 12.37 -6.69
C THR A 187 -24.66 12.05 -6.16
N PHE A 188 -25.25 12.95 -5.38
CA PHE A 188 -26.64 12.83 -4.97
C PHE A 188 -27.60 13.50 -5.97
N THR A 189 -28.77 12.91 -6.20
CA THR A 189 -29.94 13.65 -6.69
C THR A 189 -30.68 14.24 -5.50
N GLY A 190 -31.00 15.53 -5.53
CA GLY A 190 -31.60 16.20 -4.36
C GLY A 190 -33.01 15.68 -4.01
N PRO A 191 -33.44 15.79 -2.74
CA PRO A 191 -34.79 15.43 -2.31
C PRO A 191 -35.83 16.39 -2.90
N THR A 192 -37.09 15.96 -2.88
CA THR A 192 -38.27 16.80 -3.13
C THR A 192 -39.33 16.51 -2.07
N TYR A 193 -39.36 17.33 -1.02
CA TYR A 193 -40.36 17.26 0.03
C TYR A 193 -41.63 18.01 -0.42
N ASN A 194 -42.72 17.27 -0.62
CA ASN A 194 -44.00 17.83 -1.07
C ASN A 194 -44.94 18.00 0.11
N LEU A 195 -45.17 19.25 0.53
CA LEU A 195 -46.08 19.59 1.63
C LEU A 195 -47.34 20.28 1.08
N SER A 196 -48.47 20.08 1.75
CA SER A 196 -49.60 20.99 1.60
C SER A 196 -49.22 22.33 2.23
N LYS A 197 -49.34 23.45 1.52
CA LYS A 197 -49.22 24.78 2.13
C LYS A 197 -50.63 25.32 2.41
N VAL A 198 -50.81 25.89 3.60
CA VAL A 198 -51.97 26.69 4.00
C VAL A 198 -51.57 28.16 3.97
N ASP A 199 -52.33 29.03 3.30
CA ASP A 199 -52.12 30.48 3.33
C ASP A 199 -52.92 31.17 4.45
N ALA A 200 -52.82 32.50 4.55
CA ALA A 200 -53.47 33.27 5.61
C ALA A 200 -55.01 33.27 5.52
N ASP A 201 -55.57 33.24 4.31
CA ASP A 201 -57.02 33.06 4.09
C ASP A 201 -57.46 31.59 4.37
N GLY A 202 -56.48 30.69 4.44
CA GLY A 202 -56.62 29.27 4.74
C GLY A 202 -57.09 28.44 3.56
N GLN A 203 -56.71 28.85 2.35
CA GLN A 203 -56.70 28.01 1.16
C GLN A 203 -55.53 27.03 1.21
N VAL A 204 -55.62 25.93 0.46
CA VAL A 204 -54.62 24.86 0.46
C VAL A 204 -54.04 24.65 -0.93
N GLU A 205 -52.72 24.81 -1.08
CA GLU A 205 -51.94 24.46 -2.27
C GLU A 205 -50.96 23.30 -1.96
N LYS A 206 -50.22 22.83 -2.98
CA LYS A 206 -49.08 21.92 -2.79
C LYS A 206 -47.80 22.63 -3.17
N LYS A 207 -46.82 22.62 -2.27
CA LYS A 207 -45.50 23.24 -2.46
C LYS A 207 -44.39 22.21 -2.27
N SER A 208 -43.40 22.27 -3.15
CA SER A 208 -42.23 21.39 -3.14
C SER A 208 -41.01 22.14 -2.59
N PHE A 209 -40.21 21.44 -1.79
CA PHE A 209 -38.99 21.97 -1.15
C PHE A 209 -37.81 21.01 -1.38
N ASN A 210 -36.63 21.56 -1.62
CA ASN A 210 -35.47 20.81 -2.14
C ASN A 210 -34.36 20.53 -1.10
N ASP A 211 -34.59 20.96 0.15
CA ASP A 211 -33.77 20.65 1.32
C ASP A 211 -34.67 20.62 2.58
N ILE A 212 -34.16 20.06 3.67
CA ILE A 212 -34.93 19.82 4.90
C ILE A 212 -35.28 21.15 5.60
N ALA A 213 -34.39 22.14 5.58
CA ALA A 213 -34.65 23.44 6.20
C ALA A 213 -35.81 24.19 5.51
N GLN A 214 -35.81 24.24 4.17
CA GLN A 214 -36.92 24.79 3.40
C GLN A 214 -38.25 24.07 3.70
N ALA A 215 -38.23 22.75 3.83
CA ALA A 215 -39.41 21.97 4.18
C ALA A 215 -39.91 22.32 5.60
N PHE A 216 -39.02 22.46 6.58
CA PHE A 216 -39.39 22.90 7.92
C PHE A 216 -39.91 24.34 7.96
N THR A 217 -39.31 25.31 7.26
CA THR A 217 -39.85 26.68 7.15
C THR A 217 -41.24 26.68 6.50
N GLY A 218 -41.48 25.84 5.50
CA GLY A 218 -42.82 25.66 4.92
C GLY A 218 -43.85 25.08 5.90
N LEU A 219 -43.41 24.19 6.81
CA LEU A 219 -44.26 23.61 7.85
C LEU A 219 -44.51 24.57 9.02
N ASP A 220 -43.54 25.43 9.33
CA ASP A 220 -43.65 26.54 10.28
C ASP A 220 -44.66 27.60 9.80
N GLU A 221 -44.53 28.07 8.55
CA GLU A 221 -45.53 28.95 7.88
C GLU A 221 -46.96 28.38 8.01
N ASN A 222 -47.12 27.07 7.81
CA ASN A 222 -48.42 26.40 7.94
C ASN A 222 -48.98 26.44 9.36
N ILE A 223 -48.15 26.16 10.38
CA ILE A 223 -48.58 26.12 11.77
C ILE A 223 -49.00 27.51 12.23
N LYS A 224 -48.28 28.57 11.81
CA LYS A 224 -48.67 29.97 12.07
C LYS A 224 -50.02 30.31 11.46
N ASN A 225 -50.20 30.04 10.17
CA ASN A 225 -51.45 30.34 9.46
C ASN A 225 -52.64 29.55 10.04
N VAL A 226 -52.43 28.29 10.42
CA VAL A 226 -53.46 27.47 11.09
C VAL A 226 -53.77 27.99 12.50
N ASN A 227 -52.76 28.36 13.30
CA ASN A 227 -52.95 28.92 14.64
C ASN A 227 -53.70 30.27 14.60
N GLN A 228 -53.30 31.17 13.71
CA GLN A 228 -53.95 32.47 13.53
C GLN A 228 -55.40 32.29 13.06
N ARG A 229 -55.66 31.42 12.07
CA ARG A 229 -57.03 31.14 11.62
C ARG A 229 -57.89 30.49 12.70
N ILE A 230 -57.31 29.63 13.54
CA ILE A 230 -57.97 29.05 14.72
C ILE A 230 -58.37 30.16 15.70
N LYS A 231 -57.47 31.11 15.98
CA LYS A 231 -57.74 32.28 16.81
C LYS A 231 -58.83 33.16 16.19
N ASP A 232 -58.75 33.48 14.90
CA ASP A 232 -59.74 34.30 14.19
C ASP A 232 -61.12 33.64 14.23
N VAL A 233 -61.21 32.32 14.01
CA VAL A 233 -62.49 31.58 14.12
C VAL A 233 -63.00 31.59 15.56
N SER A 234 -62.14 31.38 16.55
CA SER A 234 -62.51 31.41 17.97
C SER A 234 -63.03 32.79 18.40
N GLU A 235 -62.33 33.87 18.02
CA GLU A 235 -62.75 35.25 18.31
C GLU A 235 -64.06 35.60 17.60
N ASN A 236 -64.24 35.25 16.32
CA ASN A 236 -65.51 35.49 15.61
C ASN A 236 -66.68 34.71 16.23
N VAL A 237 -66.48 33.42 16.56
CA VAL A 237 -67.48 32.62 17.28
C VAL A 237 -67.79 33.24 18.65
N ALA A 238 -66.79 33.79 19.36
CA ALA A 238 -66.97 34.48 20.63
C ALA A 238 -67.66 35.86 20.51
N GLN A 239 -67.67 36.52 19.35
CA GLN A 239 -68.48 37.73 19.13
C GLN A 239 -69.95 37.40 18.82
N ASP A 240 -70.21 36.40 17.97
CA ASP A 240 -71.56 36.08 17.49
C ASP A 240 -72.33 35.05 18.33
N SER A 241 -71.68 34.36 19.28
CA SER A 241 -72.34 33.38 20.17
C SER A 241 -73.00 34.00 21.41
N LEU A 242 -74.08 33.37 21.87
CA LEU A 242 -74.70 33.67 23.17
C LEU A 242 -73.83 33.09 24.31
N ASN A 243 -72.83 33.83 24.74
CA ASN A 243 -71.83 33.33 25.70
C ASN A 243 -72.27 33.41 27.17
N TRP A 244 -71.70 32.51 27.98
CA TRP A 244 -71.77 32.57 29.44
C TRP A 244 -70.86 33.68 29.96
N ASN A 245 -71.38 34.55 30.83
CA ASN A 245 -70.60 35.57 31.52
C ASN A 245 -70.35 35.15 32.97
N GLU A 246 -69.08 34.92 33.32
CA GLU A 246 -68.72 34.35 34.63
C GLU A 246 -68.87 35.31 35.82
N GLU A 247 -68.86 36.62 35.59
CA GLU A 247 -69.13 37.62 36.63
C GLU A 247 -70.63 37.63 37.01
N LYS A 248 -71.51 37.51 36.01
CA LYS A 248 -72.97 37.52 36.16
C LYS A 248 -73.57 36.13 36.40
N LYS A 249 -72.80 35.06 36.21
CA LYS A 249 -73.24 33.65 36.28
C LYS A 249 -74.50 33.38 35.45
N ALA A 250 -74.51 33.88 34.22
CA ALA A 250 -75.61 33.74 33.28
C ALA A 250 -75.14 33.86 31.82
N PHE A 251 -75.90 33.29 30.88
CA PHE A 251 -75.78 33.61 29.46
C PHE A 251 -76.19 35.06 29.19
N VAL A 252 -75.41 35.82 28.41
CA VAL A 252 -75.66 37.25 28.14
C VAL A 252 -76.03 37.50 26.68
N ALA A 253 -77.24 38.02 26.47
CA ALA A 253 -77.71 38.47 25.16
C ALA A 253 -77.20 39.89 24.83
N THR A 254 -75.88 40.07 24.77
CA THR A 254 -75.23 41.36 24.45
C THR A 254 -74.27 41.23 23.28
N HIS A 255 -74.57 41.91 22.17
CA HIS A 255 -73.82 41.86 20.91
C HIS A 255 -73.27 43.25 20.55
N GLY A 256 -72.34 43.30 19.58
CA GLY A 256 -71.61 44.51 19.17
C GLY A 256 -70.13 44.50 19.56
N GLU A 257 -69.41 45.53 19.13
CA GLU A 257 -67.97 45.71 19.39
C GLU A 257 -67.65 45.86 20.89
N GLU A 258 -66.40 45.55 21.27
CA GLU A 258 -65.93 45.70 22.64
C GLU A 258 -66.01 47.17 23.10
N GLY A 259 -66.49 47.38 24.34
CA GLY A 259 -66.86 48.71 24.86
C GLY A 259 -68.24 49.23 24.42
N ASN A 260 -68.80 48.73 23.30
CA ASN A 260 -70.08 49.17 22.73
C ASN A 260 -71.22 48.12 22.81
N LYS A 261 -71.02 46.99 23.51
CA LYS A 261 -71.97 45.87 23.55
C LYS A 261 -73.33 46.26 24.15
N ALA A 262 -74.42 45.92 23.45
CA ALA A 262 -75.79 46.32 23.80
C ALA A 262 -76.75 45.12 23.92
N ASN A 263 -77.75 45.25 24.81
CA ASN A 263 -78.80 44.25 25.01
C ASN A 263 -79.54 43.96 23.69
N SER A 264 -79.52 42.70 23.27
CA SER A 264 -79.99 42.23 21.96
C SER A 264 -81.21 41.33 22.08
N LYS A 265 -82.01 41.24 21.01
CA LYS A 265 -83.22 40.41 20.99
C LYS A 265 -82.86 38.95 20.75
N ILE A 266 -83.23 38.06 21.66
CA ILE A 266 -83.38 36.63 21.34
C ILE A 266 -84.72 36.49 20.60
N THR A 267 -84.67 36.03 19.35
CA THR A 267 -85.85 35.89 18.46
C THR A 267 -85.95 34.47 17.93
N SER A 268 -87.04 34.13 17.24
CA SER A 268 -87.34 32.78 16.74
C SER A 268 -87.44 31.69 17.83
N LEU A 269 -87.62 32.10 19.09
CA LEU A 269 -87.93 31.20 20.20
C LEU A 269 -89.28 30.52 19.97
N GLN A 270 -89.34 29.21 20.21
CA GLN A 270 -90.59 28.47 20.33
C GLN A 270 -91.33 28.92 21.60
N TYR A 271 -92.66 28.74 21.63
CA TYR A 271 -93.43 28.99 22.85
C TYR A 271 -93.03 28.01 23.95
N GLY A 272 -92.43 28.51 25.03
CA GLY A 272 -92.01 27.71 26.18
C GLY A 272 -93.21 27.11 26.92
N ASN A 273 -93.04 25.94 27.54
CA ASN A 273 -94.09 25.31 28.32
C ASN A 273 -94.47 26.17 29.54
N ILE A 274 -95.77 26.32 29.82
CA ILE A 274 -96.27 27.09 30.96
C ILE A 274 -96.70 26.11 32.06
N ALA A 275 -95.75 25.78 32.94
CA ALA A 275 -95.93 24.87 34.07
C ALA A 275 -95.17 25.40 35.31
N GLU A 276 -95.58 24.98 36.52
CA GLU A 276 -95.10 25.50 37.81
C GLU A 276 -93.58 25.49 37.98
N ASN A 277 -92.91 24.47 37.45
CA ASN A 277 -91.46 24.28 37.49
C ASN A 277 -90.78 24.41 36.11
N SER A 278 -91.43 25.07 35.14
CA SER A 278 -90.87 25.23 33.80
C SER A 278 -89.64 26.13 33.80
N THR A 279 -88.59 25.69 33.09
CA THR A 279 -87.37 26.46 32.83
C THR A 279 -87.34 27.07 31.43
N ASP A 280 -88.43 26.94 30.66
CA ASP A 280 -88.47 27.41 29.28
C ASP A 280 -88.61 28.94 29.20
N ALA A 281 -87.89 29.56 28.27
CA ALA A 281 -88.04 30.98 27.99
C ALA A 281 -89.41 31.28 27.34
N ILE A 282 -90.20 32.16 27.96
CA ILE A 282 -91.46 32.63 27.37
C ILE A 282 -91.21 33.67 26.27
N THR A 283 -92.01 33.61 25.21
CA THR A 283 -91.96 34.59 24.13
C THR A 283 -92.82 35.82 24.40
N GLY A 284 -92.53 36.93 23.73
CA GLY A 284 -93.42 38.10 23.70
C GLY A 284 -94.83 37.78 23.19
N GLY A 285 -94.99 36.75 22.35
CA GLY A 285 -96.30 36.26 21.92
C GLY A 285 -97.10 35.65 23.06
N GLN A 286 -96.46 34.86 23.93
CA GLN A 286 -97.12 34.27 25.11
C GLN A 286 -97.45 35.31 26.17
N LEU A 287 -96.54 36.27 26.44
CA LEU A 287 -96.83 37.38 27.35
C LEU A 287 -97.95 38.28 26.81
N TYR A 288 -97.99 38.51 25.49
CA TYR A 288 -99.09 39.21 24.83
C TYR A 288 -100.41 38.44 24.91
N SER A 289 -100.41 37.12 24.69
CA SER A 289 -101.60 36.28 24.89
C SER A 289 -102.08 36.32 26.34
N LEU A 290 -101.19 36.15 27.32
CA LEU A 290 -101.52 36.25 28.74
C LEU A 290 -102.09 37.63 29.09
N GLY A 291 -101.43 38.72 28.68
CA GLY A 291 -101.92 40.08 28.92
C GLY A 291 -103.25 40.38 28.21
N SER A 292 -103.47 39.82 27.02
CA SER A 292 -104.72 39.95 26.27
C SER A 292 -105.86 39.14 26.88
N ASP A 293 -105.62 37.90 27.32
CA ASP A 293 -106.61 37.09 28.02
C ASP A 293 -106.90 37.66 29.41
N VAL A 294 -105.91 38.18 30.14
CA VAL A 294 -106.14 38.94 31.38
C VAL A 294 -106.97 40.19 31.10
N ALA A 295 -106.64 41.01 30.09
CA ALA A 295 -107.47 42.16 29.69
C ALA A 295 -108.91 41.76 29.33
N LYS A 296 -109.10 40.62 28.68
CA LYS A 296 -110.40 40.03 28.31
C LYS A 296 -111.16 39.45 29.51
N TYR A 297 -110.48 38.89 30.52
CA TYR A 297 -111.08 38.42 31.77
C TYR A 297 -111.48 39.59 32.68
N PHE A 298 -110.71 40.69 32.68
CA PHE A 298 -111.12 41.94 33.32
C PHE A 298 -112.27 42.61 32.54
N GLY A 299 -112.23 42.63 31.20
CA GLY A 299 -113.24 43.29 30.39
C GLY A 299 -113.25 44.82 30.61
N GLY A 300 -114.42 45.45 30.59
CA GLY A 300 -114.57 46.87 30.93
C GLY A 300 -113.78 47.85 30.05
N GLY A 301 -113.35 47.45 28.85
CA GLY A 301 -112.45 48.25 28.00
C GLY A 301 -110.95 48.13 28.32
N ALA A 302 -110.55 47.25 29.25
CA ALA A 302 -109.14 46.90 29.43
C ALA A 302 -108.54 46.36 28.14
N SER A 303 -107.27 46.67 27.93
CA SER A 303 -106.49 46.19 26.79
C SER A 303 -105.01 46.11 27.17
N TYR A 304 -104.30 45.19 26.52
CA TYR A 304 -102.85 45.10 26.61
C TYR A 304 -102.27 45.22 25.19
N ALA A 305 -101.45 46.23 24.95
CA ALA A 305 -100.88 46.52 23.63
C ALA A 305 -99.50 47.13 23.78
N GLU A 306 -98.54 46.68 22.96
CA GLU A 306 -97.15 47.20 22.94
C GLU A 306 -96.48 47.24 24.33
N GLY A 307 -96.79 46.26 25.19
CA GLY A 307 -96.31 46.17 26.57
C GLY A 307 -97.06 47.07 27.59
N THR A 308 -97.96 47.94 27.12
CA THR A 308 -98.72 48.89 27.93
C THR A 308 -100.10 48.32 28.29
N TRP A 309 -100.53 48.57 29.53
CA TRP A 309 -101.84 48.16 30.06
C TRP A 309 -102.81 49.35 30.14
N THR A 310 -103.98 49.22 29.52
CA THR A 310 -105.12 50.12 29.69
C THR A 310 -106.00 49.57 30.81
N ALA A 311 -106.30 50.40 31.81
CA ALA A 311 -107.15 49.99 32.93
C ALA A 311 -108.60 49.69 32.50
N PRO A 312 -109.26 48.69 33.11
CA PRO A 312 -110.69 48.45 32.94
C PRO A 312 -111.54 49.52 33.63
N THR A 313 -112.68 49.84 33.02
CA THR A 313 -113.79 50.54 33.68
C THR A 313 -114.93 49.56 33.90
N PHE A 314 -115.17 49.21 35.15
CA PHE A 314 -116.29 48.34 35.55
C PHE A 314 -117.54 49.17 35.82
N THR A 315 -118.38 49.36 34.80
CA THR A 315 -119.76 49.82 34.99
C THR A 315 -120.57 48.68 35.60
N VAL A 316 -120.58 48.57 36.92
CA VAL A 316 -121.38 47.57 37.63
C VAL A 316 -122.69 48.17 38.11
N LYS A 317 -123.76 47.42 37.87
CA LYS A 317 -125.10 47.67 38.41
C LYS A 317 -125.13 47.33 39.90
N THR A 318 -124.56 48.21 40.71
CA THR A 318 -124.54 48.04 42.17
C THR A 318 -125.94 48.29 42.72
N ILE A 319 -126.46 47.30 43.43
CA ILE A 319 -127.64 47.48 44.28
C ILE A 319 -127.17 48.32 45.48
N LYS A 320 -127.87 49.42 45.77
CA LYS A 320 -127.56 50.27 46.92
C LYS A 320 -127.93 49.59 48.24
N ASP A 321 -127.60 50.26 49.32
CA ASP A 321 -127.98 49.93 50.70
C ASP A 321 -129.51 49.92 50.94
N ASP A 322 -130.31 50.42 50.00
CA ASP A 322 -131.77 50.27 49.97
C ASP A 322 -132.27 48.92 49.39
N GLY A 323 -131.40 48.11 48.79
CA GLY A 323 -131.73 46.78 48.26
C GLY A 323 -132.50 46.75 46.93
N GLU A 324 -132.90 47.90 46.39
CA GLU A 324 -133.72 48.01 45.17
C GLU A 324 -133.14 48.98 44.12
N THR A 325 -132.49 50.07 44.53
CA THR A 325 -131.93 51.06 43.60
C THR A 325 -130.68 50.51 42.96
N ILE A 326 -130.76 50.30 41.65
CA ILE A 326 -129.63 49.90 40.81
C ILE A 326 -129.07 51.15 40.12
N GLU A 327 -127.92 51.64 40.58
CA GLU A 327 -127.15 52.64 39.83
C GLU A 327 -126.09 51.96 38.95
N ASP A 328 -125.90 52.49 37.74
CA ASP A 328 -124.68 52.22 36.96
C ASP A 328 -123.55 53.07 37.54
N LYS A 329 -122.52 52.41 38.05
CA LYS A 329 -121.37 53.09 38.64
C LYS A 329 -120.06 52.47 38.15
N ASP A 330 -119.18 53.35 37.72
CA ASP A 330 -117.88 53.00 37.17
C ASP A 330 -116.84 52.84 38.29
N TYR A 331 -116.11 51.72 38.23
CA TYR A 331 -115.04 51.39 39.15
C TYR A 331 -113.76 51.02 38.40
N SER A 332 -112.60 51.45 38.91
CA SER A 332 -111.31 51.34 38.21
C SER A 332 -110.62 49.97 38.37
N SER A 333 -111.17 49.12 39.24
CA SER A 333 -110.58 47.83 39.60
C SER A 333 -111.63 46.78 39.94
N VAL A 334 -111.25 45.51 39.75
CA VAL A 334 -112.03 44.33 40.19
C VAL A 334 -112.27 44.37 41.69
N ALA A 335 -111.34 44.88 42.50
CA ALA A 335 -111.50 44.95 43.95
C ALA A 335 -112.54 45.99 44.38
N GLU A 336 -112.61 47.16 43.74
CA GLU A 336 -113.65 48.15 44.00
C GLU A 336 -115.00 47.74 43.40
N ALA A 337 -114.99 47.17 42.18
CA ALA A 337 -116.18 46.61 41.55
C ALA A 337 -116.77 45.47 42.39
N PHE A 338 -115.95 44.55 42.90
CA PHE A 338 -116.37 43.55 43.89
C PHE A 338 -116.47 44.10 45.31
N ALA A 339 -116.12 45.36 45.62
CA ALA A 339 -116.61 46.00 46.85
C ALA A 339 -118.07 46.43 46.65
N GLY A 340 -118.42 46.99 45.49
CA GLY A 340 -119.82 47.22 45.10
C GLY A 340 -120.63 45.92 44.97
N ILE A 341 -120.08 44.91 44.29
CA ILE A 341 -120.71 43.59 44.18
C ILE A 341 -120.61 42.83 45.51
N SER A 342 -119.66 43.05 46.44
CA SER A 342 -119.68 42.41 47.79
C SER A 342 -120.45 43.19 48.83
N THR A 343 -120.80 44.45 48.60
CA THR A 343 -122.02 45.01 49.19
C THR A 343 -123.21 44.21 48.64
N SER A 344 -123.27 43.99 47.33
CA SER A 344 -124.29 43.16 46.66
C SER A 344 -124.15 41.62 46.86
N PHE A 345 -123.12 41.11 47.58
CA PHE A 345 -122.74 39.67 47.78
C PHE A 345 -122.34 39.35 49.25
N THR A 346 -122.34 40.35 50.13
CA THR A 346 -123.02 40.24 51.45
C THR A 346 -124.49 39.81 51.25
N ASN A 347 -124.84 39.72 49.96
CA ASN A 347 -125.79 38.88 49.30
C ASN A 347 -125.35 37.40 48.49
N ILE A 348 -124.09 36.57 48.26
CA ILE A 348 -123.49 35.00 47.79
C ILE A 348 -121.86 34.36 47.33
N LYS A 349 -121.26 32.97 47.14
CA LYS A 349 -119.92 32.19 46.35
C LYS A 349 -119.00 30.65 46.54
N ASN A 350 -118.11 29.81 45.65
CA ASN A 350 -117.10 28.40 45.78
C ASN A 350 -115.95 27.55 44.68
N ASP A 351 -115.09 26.31 44.81
CA ASP A 351 -114.17 25.25 43.80
C ASP A 351 -112.80 24.07 44.03
N ILE A 352 -112.18 22.96 43.18
CA ILE A 352 -110.95 21.74 43.31
C ILE A 352 -110.03 20.68 42.15
N THR A 353 -108.89 19.68 42.28
CA THR A 353 -108.04 18.55 41.27
C THR A 353 -106.70 17.35 41.50
N ASN A 354 -106.05 16.28 40.65
CA ASN A 354 -104.71 15.18 40.72
C ASN A 354 -104.02 13.86 39.69
N VAL A 355 -102.72 13.06 39.65
CA VAL A 355 -102.04 11.72 38.79
C VAL A 355 -100.46 10.84 38.80
N VAL A 356 -99.94 9.51 38.24
CA VAL A 356 -98.42 8.68 38.04
C VAL A 356 -97.90 7.05 37.42
N SER A 357 -96.59 6.43 36.98
CA SER A 357 -95.98 4.86 36.55
C SER A 357 -94.44 4.14 35.94
N ASP A 358 -93.89 2.73 35.93
CA ASP A 358 -92.91 1.56 35.08
C ASP A 358 -91.28 0.76 35.05
N SER A 359 -90.74 -0.52 34.44
CA SER A 359 -89.23 -1.35 34.23
C SER A 359 -88.68 -2.95 33.60
N LEU A 360 -87.33 -3.58 33.25
CA LEU A 360 -86.72 -5.09 32.66
C LEU A 360 -85.08 -5.80 32.38
N VAL A 361 -84.54 -7.17 32.03
CA VAL A 361 -83.01 -7.92 31.70
C VAL A 361 -82.48 -9.57 31.14
N LYS A 362 -81.16 -10.18 30.71
CA LYS A 362 -80.53 -11.73 30.25
C LYS A 362 -78.87 -12.35 29.89
N TRP A 363 -78.30 -13.72 29.65
CA TRP A 363 -76.79 -14.45 29.25
C TRP A 363 -76.31 -16.06 28.61
N ASP A 364 -74.98 -16.72 28.34
CA ASP A 364 -74.30 -18.24 28.02
C ASP A 364 -72.91 -18.79 28.70
N GLU A 365 -72.72 -20.11 29.09
CA GLU A 365 -71.63 -20.62 30.04
C GLU A 365 -70.73 -21.89 29.76
N ASP A 366 -71.19 -23.00 29.15
CA ASP A 366 -70.63 -24.37 29.39
C ASP A 366 -69.23 -24.69 28.82
N THR A 367 -68.83 -24.05 27.72
CA THR A 367 -67.55 -24.35 27.02
C THR A 367 -66.43 -23.37 27.38
N LYS A 368 -66.73 -22.35 28.21
CA LYS A 368 -65.89 -21.16 28.42
C LYS A 368 -65.40 -20.51 27.13
N SER A 369 -66.24 -20.54 26.08
CA SER A 369 -66.02 -19.82 24.82
C SER A 369 -67.13 -18.80 24.57
N ILE A 370 -66.80 -17.65 23.96
CA ILE A 370 -67.80 -16.64 23.57
C ILE A 370 -68.43 -17.10 22.25
N THR A 371 -69.63 -17.67 22.33
CA THR A 371 -70.32 -18.24 21.16
C THR A 371 -71.12 -17.19 20.40
N ILE A 372 -70.46 -16.39 19.57
CA ILE A 372 -71.14 -15.49 18.64
C ILE A 372 -71.98 -16.32 17.65
N GLY A 373 -73.30 -16.13 17.65
CA GLY A 373 -74.21 -16.79 16.71
C GLY A 373 -74.69 -18.20 17.05
N LYS A 374 -74.41 -18.76 18.25
CA LYS A 374 -74.65 -20.20 18.62
C LYS A 374 -75.98 -20.83 18.16
N GLU A 375 -77.08 -20.09 18.18
CA GLU A 375 -78.42 -20.58 17.78
C GLU A 375 -78.69 -20.43 16.26
N LYS A 376 -77.66 -20.23 15.42
CA LYS A 376 -77.76 -19.92 13.97
C LYS A 376 -76.58 -20.58 13.21
N ASP A 377 -76.77 -20.93 11.95
CA ASP A 377 -75.84 -21.76 11.17
C ASP A 377 -75.00 -20.98 10.14
N ASP A 378 -73.66 -20.95 10.31
CA ASP A 378 -72.65 -20.65 9.27
C ASP A 378 -71.28 -21.22 9.71
N ALA A 379 -70.41 -21.56 8.75
CA ALA A 379 -69.03 -21.96 8.97
C ALA A 379 -68.01 -20.80 8.82
N LYS A 380 -68.45 -19.60 8.41
CA LYS A 380 -67.60 -18.41 8.22
C LYS A 380 -67.71 -17.41 9.38
N ILE A 381 -66.78 -17.45 10.35
CA ILE A 381 -66.58 -16.30 11.25
C ILE A 381 -65.81 -15.20 10.52
N SER A 382 -66.55 -14.29 9.92
CA SER A 382 -66.00 -13.09 9.27
C SER A 382 -65.58 -12.05 10.32
N ILE A 383 -64.35 -12.14 10.85
CA ILE A 383 -63.70 -10.95 11.45
C ILE A 383 -63.42 -9.89 10.38
N ALA A 384 -63.39 -10.31 9.13
CA ALA A 384 -63.38 -9.44 7.98
C ALA A 384 -64.67 -8.60 7.86
N ASP A 385 -64.57 -7.43 7.23
CA ASP A 385 -65.73 -6.57 6.97
C ASP A 385 -66.68 -7.14 5.90
N LYS A 386 -67.65 -6.32 5.49
CA LYS A 386 -68.75 -6.65 4.55
C LYS A 386 -68.31 -7.31 3.23
N ASP A 387 -67.08 -7.07 2.76
CA ASP A 387 -66.59 -7.63 1.49
C ASP A 387 -65.62 -8.82 1.68
N SER A 388 -65.33 -9.20 2.93
CA SER A 388 -64.33 -10.20 3.34
C SER A 388 -62.86 -9.71 3.41
N GLN A 389 -62.62 -8.43 3.72
CA GLN A 389 -61.30 -7.89 4.11
C GLN A 389 -60.74 -8.49 5.41
N SER A 390 -59.86 -9.50 5.34
CA SER A 390 -59.20 -10.08 6.53
C SER A 390 -58.42 -9.03 7.35
N ARG A 391 -58.56 -9.07 8.67
CA ARG A 391 -57.84 -8.20 9.62
C ARG A 391 -56.56 -8.85 10.13
N THR A 392 -55.65 -8.02 10.65
CA THR A 392 -54.44 -8.45 11.38
C THR A 392 -54.79 -9.35 12.58
N LEU A 393 -53.97 -10.38 12.80
CA LEU A 393 -54.08 -11.36 13.89
C LEU A 393 -52.78 -11.39 14.69
N SER A 394 -52.82 -11.74 15.98
CA SER A 394 -51.64 -11.76 16.86
C SER A 394 -51.65 -12.97 17.81
N GLY A 395 -50.48 -13.27 18.40
CA GLY A 395 -50.28 -14.46 19.25
C GLY A 395 -49.70 -15.68 18.53
N LEU A 396 -49.00 -15.50 17.39
CA LEU A 396 -48.51 -16.59 16.55
C LEU A 396 -47.05 -17.01 16.82
N LYS A 397 -46.77 -18.28 16.54
CA LYS A 397 -45.48 -18.99 16.70
C LYS A 397 -44.44 -18.46 15.70
N ALA A 398 -43.15 -18.62 16.03
CA ALA A 398 -42.06 -18.28 15.10
C ALA A 398 -42.16 -19.19 13.85
N ALA A 399 -42.09 -18.58 12.67
CA ALA A 399 -42.46 -19.23 11.43
C ALA A 399 -41.25 -19.97 10.82
N GLU A 400 -41.33 -21.29 10.83
CA GLU A 400 -40.32 -22.16 10.22
C GLU A 400 -40.53 -22.26 8.70
N HIS A 401 -41.77 -22.05 8.24
CA HIS A 401 -42.21 -22.02 6.84
C HIS A 401 -43.16 -20.82 6.57
N ASN A 402 -43.60 -20.65 5.32
CA ASN A 402 -43.97 -19.34 4.77
C ASN A 402 -45.45 -18.93 4.92
N ASP A 403 -46.32 -19.80 5.45
CA ASP A 403 -47.75 -19.58 5.65
C ASP A 403 -48.20 -19.57 7.13
N GLU A 404 -47.29 -19.87 8.05
CA GLU A 404 -47.39 -19.42 9.46
C GLU A 404 -47.03 -17.92 9.54
N ALA A 405 -47.64 -17.18 10.47
CA ALA A 405 -47.33 -15.75 10.61
C ALA A 405 -45.97 -15.53 11.31
N VAL A 406 -44.96 -15.13 10.53
CA VAL A 406 -43.63 -14.68 11.01
C VAL A 406 -43.75 -13.77 12.23
N ASN A 407 -42.91 -14.01 13.25
CA ASN A 407 -42.95 -13.24 14.49
C ASN A 407 -41.61 -12.55 14.78
N LYS A 408 -41.63 -11.59 15.71
CA LYS A 408 -40.55 -10.62 15.95
C LYS A 408 -39.17 -11.27 16.18
N ALA A 409 -39.11 -12.49 16.73
CA ALA A 409 -37.84 -13.16 17.03
C ALA A 409 -36.94 -13.35 15.79
N GLN A 410 -37.52 -13.40 14.58
CA GLN A 410 -36.78 -13.57 13.32
C GLN A 410 -36.18 -12.26 12.78
N LEU A 411 -36.52 -11.10 13.40
CA LEU A 411 -36.03 -9.78 12.99
C LEU A 411 -34.86 -9.29 13.86
N ASP A 412 -34.80 -9.74 15.12
CA ASP A 412 -33.83 -9.23 16.11
C ASP A 412 -32.40 -9.78 15.89
N GLU A 413 -32.25 -10.95 15.25
CA GLU A 413 -30.97 -11.65 15.06
C GLU A 413 -30.00 -10.96 14.06
N ASN A 414 -30.49 -10.03 13.23
CA ASN A 414 -29.66 -9.29 12.27
C ASN A 414 -28.96 -8.04 12.85
N VAL A 415 -29.33 -7.59 14.05
CA VAL A 415 -28.90 -6.27 14.57
C VAL A 415 -27.64 -6.32 15.42
N ASP A 416 -27.38 -7.42 16.15
CA ASP A 416 -26.22 -7.55 17.06
C ASP A 416 -24.87 -7.69 16.33
N LYS A 417 -24.87 -8.02 15.03
CA LYS A 417 -23.68 -8.49 14.30
C LYS A 417 -22.73 -7.38 13.82
N LEU A 418 -23.08 -6.11 14.04
CA LEU A 418 -22.39 -4.94 13.47
C LEU A 418 -21.42 -4.22 14.45
N THR A 419 -21.39 -4.64 15.72
CA THR A 419 -20.95 -3.75 16.82
C THR A 419 -19.52 -3.99 17.34
N LYS A 420 -18.73 -4.95 16.82
CA LYS A 420 -17.63 -5.56 17.60
C LYS A 420 -16.17 -5.35 17.14
N ASP A 421 -15.89 -5.07 15.88
CA ASP A 421 -14.53 -5.30 15.34
C ASP A 421 -13.54 -4.10 15.46
N ILE A 422 -13.93 -3.03 16.16
CA ILE A 422 -13.16 -1.77 16.24
C ILE A 422 -12.26 -1.72 17.48
N ASN A 423 -10.99 -2.12 17.33
CA ASN A 423 -9.86 -1.73 18.19
C ASN A 423 -8.52 -1.88 17.42
N ASP A 424 -7.55 -1.01 17.79
CA ASP A 424 -6.10 -0.92 17.55
C ASP A 424 -5.36 -1.75 16.48
N VAL A 425 -4.33 -1.13 15.87
CA VAL A 425 -2.92 -1.61 15.95
C VAL A 425 -1.93 -0.53 15.47
N ARG A 426 -0.67 -0.61 15.96
CA ARG A 426 0.51 0.12 15.47
C ARG A 426 1.83 -0.63 15.74
N SER A 427 2.92 -0.48 14.98
CA SER A 427 3.11 -0.01 13.58
C SER A 427 4.60 -0.05 13.15
N VAL A 428 4.86 -0.05 11.83
CA VAL A 428 6.07 0.40 11.09
C VAL A 428 7.44 -0.36 11.17
N ALA A 429 7.97 -0.83 10.01
CA ALA A 429 9.40 -1.08 9.62
C ALA A 429 9.65 -0.90 8.07
N VAL A 430 10.88 -0.63 7.54
CA VAL A 430 11.20 -0.31 6.09
C VAL A 430 11.98 -1.42 5.32
N PHE A 431 12.22 -1.19 4.00
CA PHE A 431 13.05 -1.91 2.98
C PHE A 431 12.43 -3.23 2.32
N TYR A 432 12.78 -3.49 1.04
CA TYR A 432 12.38 -4.40 -0.10
C TYR A 432 12.96 -5.85 -0.12
N ASP A 433 12.58 -6.69 -1.13
CA ASP A 433 13.41 -7.61 -2.00
C ASP A 433 14.20 -8.85 -1.51
N THR A 434 13.75 -10.02 -1.99
CA THR A 434 14.43 -11.31 -2.24
C THR A 434 15.95 -11.25 -2.59
N GLU A 435 16.82 -12.24 -2.30
CA GLU A 435 16.65 -13.56 -1.65
C GLU A 435 17.98 -14.22 -1.13
N GLU A 436 17.83 -15.14 -0.16
CA GLU A 436 18.61 -16.39 0.17
C GLU A 436 20.12 -16.50 0.57
N ASP A 437 20.43 -17.70 1.11
CA ASP A 437 21.69 -18.45 1.41
C ASP A 437 22.52 -18.28 2.75
N THR A 438 23.38 -19.27 3.08
CA THR A 438 23.75 -19.85 4.43
C THR A 438 25.29 -20.28 4.56
N GLU A 439 25.94 -20.71 5.71
CA GLU A 439 27.48 -20.56 5.86
C GLU A 439 28.53 -21.42 6.73
N GLU A 440 29.91 -21.52 6.30
CA GLU A 440 31.40 -21.71 6.89
C GLU A 440 32.81 -21.80 5.95
N VAL A 441 34.17 -21.48 6.31
CA VAL A 441 35.55 -21.50 5.45
C VAL A 441 37.12 -21.41 6.04
N SER A 442 38.35 -21.92 5.46
CA SER A 442 39.89 -21.57 5.77
C SER A 442 41.26 -22.19 5.00
N ALA A 443 42.62 -21.72 5.11
CA ALA A 443 43.99 -22.25 4.46
C ALA A 443 45.56 -21.71 4.79
N LEU A 444 46.82 -22.27 4.36
CA LEU A 444 48.34 -21.75 4.52
C LEU A 444 49.79 -22.43 3.98
N THR A 445 51.07 -21.80 3.99
CA THR A 445 52.64 -22.26 4.02
C THR A 445 53.81 -22.05 2.84
N ARG A 446 55.23 -22.26 2.67
CA ARG A 446 56.72 -22.64 3.18
C ARG A 446 57.93 -22.53 2.03
N SER A 447 59.34 -22.67 1.89
CA SER A 447 60.82 -22.48 2.47
C SER A 447 62.17 -22.83 1.52
N ALA A 448 63.55 -22.45 1.70
CA ALA A 448 64.86 -22.74 0.81
C ALA A 448 66.47 -22.51 1.25
N ARG A 449 67.66 -22.93 0.54
CA ARG A 449 69.27 -22.78 0.74
C ARG A 449 70.36 -23.23 -0.46
N LYS A 450 71.79 -23.27 -0.68
CA LYS A 450 73.29 -22.84 -0.30
C LYS A 450 74.60 -23.28 -1.29
N ALA A 451 75.95 -22.84 -1.23
CA ALA A 451 77.26 -23.20 -2.11
C ALA A 451 78.87 -23.10 -1.62
N LYS A 452 80.06 -23.33 -2.41
CA LYS A 452 81.64 -23.51 -2.08
C LYS A 452 82.92 -23.24 -3.15
N GLN A 453 84.32 -23.42 -2.91
CA GLN A 453 85.67 -23.04 -3.72
C GLN A 453 87.17 -23.82 -3.69
N ASN A 454 88.39 -23.50 -4.39
CA ASN A 454 89.86 -24.14 -4.37
C ASN A 454 91.23 -23.48 -5.11
N SER A 455 92.59 -23.95 -5.08
CA SER A 455 93.88 -23.59 -5.98
C SER A 455 95.51 -23.84 -5.61
N VAL A 456 96.66 -23.79 -6.49
CA VAL A 456 98.26 -23.98 -6.28
C VAL A 456 99.45 -23.74 -7.44
N THR A 457 100.89 -23.78 -7.31
CA THR A 457 102.10 -23.55 -8.36
C THR A 457 103.73 -23.90 -8.12
N PHE A 458 104.83 -23.80 -9.05
CA PHE A 458 106.41 -24.10 -8.93
C PHE A 458 107.64 -23.60 -9.99
N GLY A 459 109.03 -23.98 -9.99
CA GLY A 459 110.31 -23.49 -10.85
C GLY A 459 111.81 -24.24 -11.06
N ASP A 460 113.00 -23.68 -11.63
CA ASP A 460 114.27 -24.32 -12.42
C ASP A 460 115.91 -23.81 -12.43
N PRO A 461 117.02 -24.28 -13.24
CA PRO A 461 118.63 -24.25 -13.08
C PRO A 461 119.87 -23.58 -14.01
N SER A 462 121.09 -24.20 -14.46
CA SER A 462 122.58 -23.60 -14.73
C SER A 462 123.72 -23.93 -15.93
N GLN A 463 125.15 -23.92 -15.82
CA GLN A 463 126.32 -23.54 -16.87
C GLN A 463 127.80 -24.29 -17.25
N GLY A 464 129.03 -23.67 -17.66
CA GLY A 464 130.10 -23.93 -18.78
C GLY A 464 131.19 -25.08 -18.90
N THR A 465 131.23 -25.78 -20.04
CA THR A 465 131.21 -27.26 -20.02
C THR A 465 132.26 -28.03 -20.85
N VAL A 466 132.65 -29.22 -20.33
CA VAL A 466 133.48 -30.23 -21.02
C VAL A 466 132.62 -31.31 -21.71
N ALA A 467 133.04 -31.80 -22.87
CA ALA A 467 132.32 -32.82 -23.63
C ALA A 467 132.73 -34.25 -23.21
N LEU A 468 131.78 -35.03 -22.69
CA LEU A 468 131.98 -36.42 -22.29
C LEU A 468 131.81 -37.37 -23.49
N ARG A 469 132.83 -38.19 -23.79
CA ARG A 469 132.84 -39.12 -24.96
C ARG A 469 133.02 -40.57 -24.53
N ASN A 470 132.61 -41.50 -25.41
CA ASN A 470 132.66 -42.95 -25.21
C ASN A 470 131.89 -43.47 -23.98
N VAL A 471 130.83 -42.75 -23.59
CA VAL A 471 129.92 -43.11 -22.49
C VAL A 471 129.08 -44.32 -22.90
N GLY A 472 129.01 -45.34 -22.03
CA GLY A 472 128.12 -46.49 -22.22
C GLY A 472 126.64 -46.11 -22.12
N SER A 473 125.73 -47.01 -22.49
CA SER A 473 124.29 -46.72 -22.42
C SER A 473 123.77 -46.87 -20.99
N GLY A 474 123.72 -45.76 -20.23
CA GLY A 474 123.33 -45.73 -18.83
C GLY A 474 121.85 -46.09 -18.59
N LYS A 475 121.56 -46.78 -17.49
CA LYS A 475 120.24 -47.33 -17.17
C LYS A 475 119.22 -46.24 -16.85
N VAL A 476 118.08 -46.23 -17.53
CA VAL A 476 117.00 -45.26 -17.33
C VAL A 476 115.88 -45.87 -16.49
N THR A 477 115.90 -45.62 -15.18
CA THR A 477 114.84 -46.03 -14.22
C THR A 477 114.66 -44.94 -13.16
N LYS A 478 113.51 -44.89 -12.47
CA LYS A 478 113.14 -43.84 -11.50
C LYS A 478 114.25 -43.50 -10.50
N ASP A 479 114.88 -44.52 -9.93
CA ASP A 479 115.88 -44.39 -8.88
C ASP A 479 117.32 -44.50 -9.44
N SER A 480 117.50 -44.34 -10.76
CA SER A 480 118.81 -44.34 -11.42
C SER A 480 119.48 -42.97 -11.32
N THR A 481 120.80 -43.00 -11.18
CA THR A 481 121.69 -41.83 -11.19
C THR A 481 122.77 -41.96 -12.27
N GLU A 482 122.58 -42.85 -13.25
CA GLU A 482 123.53 -43.13 -14.33
C GLU A 482 123.51 -42.07 -15.44
N ALA A 483 124.67 -41.85 -16.10
CA ALA A 483 124.81 -40.89 -17.20
C ALA A 483 124.48 -41.52 -18.57
N VAL A 484 123.78 -40.77 -19.43
CA VAL A 484 123.32 -41.22 -20.75
C VAL A 484 124.25 -40.81 -21.91
N ASN A 485 124.17 -41.52 -23.03
CA ASN A 485 125.00 -41.28 -24.22
C ASN A 485 124.21 -40.83 -25.48
N GLY A 486 124.95 -40.51 -26.55
CA GLY A 486 124.37 -40.00 -27.79
C GLY A 486 123.50 -40.98 -28.58
N SER A 487 123.70 -42.31 -28.47
CA SER A 487 122.83 -43.28 -29.17
C SER A 487 121.53 -43.52 -28.41
N GLN A 488 121.54 -43.42 -27.08
CA GLN A 488 120.31 -43.34 -26.28
C GLN A 488 119.52 -42.07 -26.60
N LEU A 489 120.20 -40.92 -26.72
CA LEU A 489 119.57 -39.66 -27.11
C LEU A 489 118.97 -39.72 -28.53
N TYR A 490 119.65 -40.36 -29.50
CA TYR A 490 119.11 -40.57 -30.84
C TYR A 490 117.90 -41.51 -30.86
N SER A 491 117.99 -42.65 -30.15
CA SER A 491 116.88 -43.61 -30.01
C SER A 491 115.66 -42.98 -29.33
N MET A 492 115.89 -42.14 -28.32
CA MET A 492 114.85 -41.32 -27.69
C MET A 492 114.25 -40.32 -28.68
N GLY A 493 115.05 -39.65 -29.51
CA GLY A 493 114.58 -38.73 -30.55
C GLY A 493 113.67 -39.39 -31.58
N ASP A 494 114.11 -40.49 -32.22
CA ASP A 494 113.31 -41.25 -33.18
C ASP A 494 112.01 -41.81 -32.57
N THR A 495 112.08 -42.31 -31.32
CA THR A 495 110.89 -42.82 -30.61
C THR A 495 109.91 -41.69 -30.28
N VAL A 496 110.39 -40.54 -29.81
CA VAL A 496 109.55 -39.37 -29.47
C VAL A 496 108.93 -38.76 -30.73
N ALA A 497 109.64 -38.72 -31.87
CA ALA A 497 109.07 -38.30 -33.15
C ALA A 497 107.86 -39.17 -33.55
N LYS A 498 107.99 -40.49 -33.42
CA LYS A 498 106.91 -41.45 -33.73
C LYS A 498 105.71 -41.31 -32.79
N TYR A 499 105.93 -41.02 -31.50
CA TYR A 499 104.84 -40.78 -30.56
C TYR A 499 104.10 -39.46 -30.82
N PHE A 500 104.77 -38.40 -31.25
CA PHE A 500 104.07 -37.17 -31.67
C PHE A 500 103.27 -37.39 -32.96
N GLY A 501 103.83 -38.09 -33.95
CA GLY A 501 103.17 -38.25 -35.25
C GLY A 501 103.13 -36.93 -36.04
N GLY A 502 102.08 -36.71 -36.82
CA GLY A 502 101.86 -35.41 -37.49
C GLY A 502 102.95 -34.97 -38.47
N GLY A 503 103.78 -35.89 -38.97
CA GLY A 503 104.94 -35.57 -39.81
C GLY A 503 106.24 -35.22 -39.05
N ALA A 504 106.29 -35.35 -37.72
CA ALA A 504 107.54 -35.22 -36.97
C ALA A 504 108.58 -36.27 -37.40
N SER A 505 109.83 -35.84 -37.47
CA SER A 505 110.98 -36.72 -37.73
C SER A 505 112.23 -36.20 -37.01
N TYR A 506 113.21 -37.08 -36.80
CA TYR A 506 114.50 -36.74 -36.20
C TYR A 506 115.64 -37.30 -37.06
N GLU A 507 116.21 -36.47 -37.92
CA GLU A 507 117.28 -36.85 -38.84
C GLU A 507 118.51 -35.96 -38.64
N ASN A 508 119.71 -36.56 -38.70
CA ASN A 508 120.99 -35.85 -38.63
C ASN A 508 121.12 -34.88 -37.43
N GLY A 509 120.49 -35.22 -36.29
CA GLY A 509 120.48 -34.40 -35.08
C GLY A 509 119.48 -33.24 -35.08
N THR A 510 118.73 -33.05 -36.16
CA THR A 510 117.75 -31.97 -36.36
C THR A 510 116.32 -32.51 -36.25
N TRP A 511 115.43 -31.73 -35.65
CA TRP A 511 114.01 -32.04 -35.54
C TRP A 511 113.21 -31.41 -36.68
N THR A 512 112.35 -32.21 -37.32
CA THR A 512 111.18 -31.72 -38.04
C THR A 512 110.02 -31.64 -37.06
N ALA A 513 109.38 -30.48 -36.94
CA ALA A 513 108.25 -30.30 -36.04
C ALA A 513 107.00 -31.09 -36.51
N PRO A 514 106.21 -31.68 -35.60
CA PRO A 514 104.89 -32.20 -35.93
C PRO A 514 103.93 -31.09 -36.35
N LYS A 515 102.92 -31.45 -37.16
CA LYS A 515 101.70 -30.68 -37.33
C LYS A 515 100.50 -31.47 -36.81
N PHE A 516 99.72 -30.83 -35.93
CA PHE A 516 98.49 -31.37 -35.37
C PHE A 516 97.30 -30.66 -36.02
N THR A 517 96.50 -31.39 -36.78
CA THR A 517 95.23 -30.91 -37.30
C THR A 517 94.15 -31.16 -36.24
N VAL A 518 93.46 -30.11 -35.78
CA VAL A 518 92.30 -30.24 -34.88
C VAL A 518 91.11 -29.46 -35.42
N LYS A 519 89.91 -29.93 -35.05
CA LYS A 519 88.65 -29.27 -35.43
C LYS A 519 88.35 -28.12 -34.48
N LYS A 520 88.27 -26.93 -35.07
CA LYS A 520 87.97 -25.64 -34.48
C LYS A 520 86.53 -25.28 -34.80
N PHE A 521 85.78 -24.97 -33.75
CA PHE A 521 84.39 -24.53 -33.88
C PHE A 521 84.36 -23.00 -33.93
N ASP A 522 83.46 -22.44 -34.74
CA ASP A 522 83.18 -21.00 -34.75
C ASP A 522 82.12 -20.61 -33.69
N ALA A 523 81.52 -19.42 -33.81
CA ALA A 523 80.48 -18.94 -32.91
C ALA A 523 79.06 -19.44 -33.26
N ALA A 524 78.87 -20.09 -34.42
CA ALA A 524 77.64 -20.77 -34.83
C ALA A 524 77.69 -22.29 -34.59
N GLY A 525 78.85 -22.82 -34.18
CA GLY A 525 79.07 -24.24 -33.97
C GLY A 525 79.55 -24.99 -35.22
N GLU A 526 79.90 -24.28 -36.30
CA GLU A 526 80.43 -24.90 -37.52
C GLU A 526 81.89 -25.30 -37.34
N ALA A 527 82.24 -26.50 -37.83
CA ALA A 527 83.56 -27.11 -37.62
C ALA A 527 84.50 -26.90 -38.81
N THR A 528 85.67 -26.32 -38.54
CA THR A 528 86.76 -26.07 -39.51
C THR A 528 88.04 -26.76 -39.04
N GLU A 529 88.96 -27.08 -39.94
CA GLU A 529 90.23 -27.74 -39.60
C GLU A 529 91.39 -26.73 -39.59
N GLU A 530 92.08 -26.61 -38.45
CA GLU A 530 93.24 -25.72 -38.27
C GLU A 530 94.47 -26.53 -37.82
N ASN A 531 95.67 -26.09 -38.19
CA ASN A 531 96.92 -26.83 -38.03
C ASN A 531 97.87 -26.13 -37.06
N TYR A 532 98.36 -26.86 -36.06
CA TYR A 532 99.21 -26.36 -34.97
C TYR A 532 100.55 -27.08 -34.93
N ASP A 533 101.65 -26.35 -34.76
CA ASP A 533 103.01 -26.89 -34.76
C ASP A 533 103.45 -27.49 -33.39
N ASN A 534 102.56 -27.47 -32.39
CA ASN A 534 102.79 -28.09 -31.08
C ASN A 534 101.48 -28.55 -30.40
N VAL A 535 101.62 -29.45 -29.43
CA VAL A 535 100.50 -30.08 -28.70
C VAL A 535 99.77 -29.12 -27.76
N ALA A 536 100.45 -28.11 -27.21
CA ALA A 536 99.84 -27.19 -26.24
C ALA A 536 98.81 -26.27 -26.93
N ASP A 537 99.14 -25.71 -28.08
CA ASP A 537 98.22 -24.87 -28.86
C ASP A 537 97.05 -25.68 -29.43
N ALA A 538 97.29 -26.93 -29.85
CA ALA A 538 96.23 -27.86 -30.27
C ALA A 538 95.23 -28.15 -29.13
N PHE A 539 95.70 -28.40 -27.90
CA PHE A 539 94.83 -28.54 -26.73
C PHE A 539 94.17 -27.21 -26.32
N ALA A 540 94.81 -26.07 -26.57
CA ALA A 540 94.22 -24.75 -26.32
C ALA A 540 93.01 -24.49 -27.24
N GLU A 541 93.08 -24.82 -28.53
CA GLU A 541 91.90 -24.71 -29.42
C GLU A 541 90.82 -25.76 -29.11
N ILE A 542 91.18 -26.96 -28.63
CA ILE A 542 90.20 -27.92 -28.09
C ILE A 542 89.47 -27.35 -26.87
N SER A 543 90.19 -26.74 -25.92
CA SER A 543 89.61 -26.09 -24.74
C SER A 543 88.73 -24.89 -25.09
N SER A 544 89.18 -24.06 -26.04
CA SER A 544 88.41 -22.99 -26.68
C SER A 544 87.11 -23.53 -27.31
N SER A 545 87.19 -24.63 -28.06
CA SER A 545 86.04 -25.25 -28.71
C SER A 545 85.03 -25.83 -27.74
N VAL A 546 85.47 -26.51 -26.66
CA VAL A 546 84.59 -26.95 -25.57
C VAL A 546 83.92 -25.75 -24.88
N THR A 547 84.64 -24.63 -24.72
CA THR A 547 84.08 -23.39 -24.14
C THR A 547 83.02 -22.76 -25.06
N LYS A 548 83.23 -22.75 -26.39
CA LYS A 548 82.24 -22.28 -27.37
C LYS A 548 80.97 -23.14 -27.33
N ILE A 549 81.11 -24.47 -27.27
CA ILE A 549 79.98 -25.40 -27.16
C ILE A 549 79.22 -25.18 -25.84
N HIS A 550 79.91 -24.95 -24.73
CA HIS A 550 79.26 -24.60 -23.46
C HIS A 550 78.46 -23.29 -23.54
N ASN A 551 79.01 -22.26 -24.21
CA ASN A 551 78.31 -21.00 -24.43
C ASN A 551 77.08 -21.18 -25.33
N GLU A 552 77.17 -21.97 -26.40
CA GLU A 552 76.03 -22.22 -27.29
C GLU A 552 74.90 -23.01 -26.60
N VAL A 553 75.25 -24.01 -25.79
CA VAL A 553 74.28 -24.70 -24.92
C VAL A 553 73.60 -23.73 -23.95
N THR A 554 74.36 -22.77 -23.41
CA THR A 554 73.82 -21.71 -22.53
C THR A 554 72.87 -20.78 -23.30
N ASN A 555 73.27 -20.30 -24.49
CA ASN A 555 72.44 -19.46 -25.36
C ASN A 555 71.09 -20.12 -25.70
N GLN A 556 71.09 -21.41 -26.03
CA GLN A 556 69.87 -22.14 -26.37
C GLN A 556 68.97 -22.39 -25.13
N ILE A 557 69.55 -22.57 -23.95
CA ILE A 557 68.81 -22.63 -22.68
C ILE A 557 68.20 -21.26 -22.36
N ASP A 558 68.98 -20.18 -22.46
CA ASP A 558 68.52 -18.81 -22.24
C ASP A 558 67.42 -18.43 -23.23
N LYS A 559 67.49 -18.92 -24.48
CA LYS A 559 66.40 -18.79 -25.45
C LYS A 559 65.13 -19.52 -24.98
N VAL A 560 65.21 -20.77 -24.52
CA VAL A 560 64.03 -21.50 -23.98
C VAL A 560 63.42 -20.79 -22.76
N VAL A 561 64.23 -20.14 -21.92
CA VAL A 561 63.76 -19.32 -20.80
C VAL A 561 63.16 -17.99 -21.28
N GLY A 562 63.75 -17.37 -22.31
CA GLY A 562 63.30 -16.15 -22.96
C GLY A 562 61.94 -16.31 -23.65
N ASP A 563 61.78 -17.37 -24.44
CA ASP A 563 60.57 -17.71 -25.19
C ASP A 563 59.43 -18.24 -24.28
N SER A 564 59.65 -18.40 -22.97
CA SER A 564 58.63 -18.89 -22.03
C SER A 564 57.47 -17.91 -21.87
N LEU A 565 56.27 -18.32 -22.28
CA LEU A 565 55.03 -17.57 -22.10
C LEU A 565 54.57 -17.46 -20.64
N VAL A 566 55.21 -18.15 -19.69
CA VAL A 566 54.92 -18.07 -18.26
C VAL A 566 56.20 -17.75 -17.49
N LYS A 567 56.21 -16.61 -16.79
CA LYS A 567 57.38 -16.14 -16.04
C LYS A 567 56.95 -15.69 -14.63
N GLN A 568 57.67 -16.14 -13.60
CA GLN A 568 57.53 -15.55 -12.27
C GLN A 568 58.45 -14.33 -12.16
N ASP A 569 57.88 -13.18 -11.88
CA ASP A 569 58.61 -11.94 -11.61
C ASP A 569 59.47 -12.10 -10.34
N GLU A 570 60.79 -11.94 -10.47
CA GLU A 570 61.71 -12.25 -9.36
C GLU A 570 61.54 -11.35 -8.14
N THR A 571 61.02 -10.12 -8.31
CA THR A 571 60.86 -9.16 -7.22
C THR A 571 59.49 -9.30 -6.55
N THR A 572 58.42 -9.24 -7.35
CA THR A 572 57.03 -9.23 -6.86
C THR A 572 56.46 -10.63 -6.64
N LYS A 573 57.11 -11.68 -7.17
CA LYS A 573 56.66 -13.08 -7.18
C LYS A 573 55.31 -13.33 -7.89
N VAL A 574 54.79 -12.32 -8.60
CA VAL A 574 53.64 -12.46 -9.51
C VAL A 574 54.00 -13.40 -10.65
N ILE A 575 53.07 -14.29 -11.03
CA ILE A 575 53.20 -15.10 -12.24
C ILE A 575 52.54 -14.32 -13.37
N LYS A 576 53.34 -13.92 -14.36
CA LYS A 576 52.89 -13.23 -15.57
C LYS A 576 52.72 -14.25 -16.69
N ILE A 577 51.68 -14.08 -17.50
CA ILE A 577 51.41 -14.91 -18.68
C ILE A 577 51.42 -13.99 -19.91
N GLY A 578 52.29 -14.28 -20.88
CA GLY A 578 52.40 -13.56 -22.15
C GLY A 578 52.75 -12.07 -22.06
N ALA A 579 53.24 -11.57 -20.92
CA ALA A 579 53.48 -10.14 -20.69
C ALA A 579 54.62 -9.51 -21.53
N GLU A 580 55.39 -10.33 -22.24
CA GLU A 580 56.46 -9.92 -23.18
C GLU A 580 56.10 -10.21 -24.64
N THR A 581 54.89 -10.69 -24.91
CA THR A 581 54.40 -11.08 -26.25
C THR A 581 53.17 -10.27 -26.65
N GLU A 582 53.01 -10.03 -27.95
CA GLU A 582 51.80 -9.36 -28.47
C GLU A 582 50.54 -10.21 -28.26
N GLY A 583 49.40 -9.55 -28.08
CA GLY A 583 48.11 -10.19 -27.80
C GLY A 583 47.27 -9.36 -26.84
N ALA A 584 45.93 -9.43 -26.98
CA ALA A 584 44.99 -8.62 -26.19
C ALA A 584 44.08 -9.46 -25.28
N GLY A 585 44.28 -10.78 -25.21
CA GLY A 585 43.45 -11.69 -24.43
C GLY A 585 44.07 -13.08 -24.27
N ILE A 586 43.57 -13.79 -23.26
CA ILE A 586 43.96 -15.18 -22.92
C ILE A 586 42.68 -16.03 -22.98
N SER A 587 42.71 -17.12 -23.74
CA SER A 587 41.61 -18.08 -23.85
C SER A 587 41.87 -19.34 -23.03
N PHE A 588 40.83 -19.83 -22.36
CA PHE A 588 40.82 -21.09 -21.62
C PHE A 588 40.03 -22.20 -22.34
N ALA A 589 39.53 -21.94 -23.55
CA ALA A 589 38.75 -22.90 -24.32
C ALA A 589 39.56 -24.16 -24.67
N ASN A 590 38.87 -25.28 -24.92
CA ASN A 590 39.50 -26.50 -25.42
C ASN A 590 39.70 -26.49 -26.95
N ARG A 591 40.35 -27.54 -27.46
CA ARG A 591 40.63 -27.75 -28.89
C ARG A 591 39.38 -27.65 -29.77
N ASP A 592 38.23 -28.02 -29.21
CA ASP A 592 36.95 -28.09 -29.91
C ASP A 592 36.13 -26.79 -29.72
N GLY A 593 36.73 -25.78 -29.05
CA GLY A 593 36.21 -24.42 -28.92
C GLY A 593 35.32 -24.16 -27.70
N THR A 594 35.11 -25.14 -26.81
CA THR A 594 34.22 -24.98 -25.66
C THR A 594 34.95 -24.40 -24.45
N ASP A 595 34.28 -23.51 -23.70
CA ASP A 595 34.80 -22.89 -22.49
C ASP A 595 35.09 -23.89 -21.35
N ARG A 596 35.86 -23.45 -20.35
CA ARG A 596 36.25 -24.24 -19.17
C ARG A 596 35.97 -23.50 -17.86
N THR A 597 35.79 -24.24 -16.78
CA THR A 597 35.70 -23.66 -15.43
C THR A 597 37.07 -23.19 -14.96
N LEU A 598 37.21 -21.89 -14.69
CA LEU A 598 38.38 -21.35 -13.98
C LEU A 598 38.15 -21.43 -12.47
N SER A 599 39.07 -22.09 -11.76
CA SER A 599 39.01 -22.39 -10.33
C SER A 599 40.27 -21.91 -9.61
N GLY A 600 40.18 -21.73 -8.28
CA GLY A 600 41.26 -21.14 -7.49
C GLY A 600 41.34 -19.61 -7.58
N VAL A 601 40.26 -18.93 -8.02
CA VAL A 601 40.18 -17.47 -8.14
C VAL A 601 39.78 -16.85 -6.81
N LYS A 602 40.73 -16.19 -6.15
CA LYS A 602 40.50 -15.46 -4.90
C LYS A 602 39.65 -14.24 -5.19
N ALA A 603 38.79 -13.89 -4.24
CA ALA A 603 38.07 -12.63 -4.23
C ALA A 603 38.98 -11.43 -4.55
N ALA A 604 38.56 -10.66 -5.57
CA ALA A 604 39.17 -9.42 -6.03
C ALA A 604 39.13 -8.33 -4.95
N GLU A 605 40.26 -7.65 -4.76
CA GLU A 605 40.37 -6.47 -3.90
C GLU A 605 40.49 -5.20 -4.75
N ASN A 606 41.04 -5.30 -5.97
CA ASN A 606 41.31 -4.21 -6.90
C ASN A 606 40.36 -4.27 -8.11
N ASP A 607 40.04 -3.10 -8.69
CA ASP A 607 39.02 -3.00 -9.74
C ASP A 607 39.38 -3.74 -11.05
N ASN A 608 40.67 -4.03 -11.28
CA ASN A 608 41.20 -4.78 -12.41
C ASN A 608 41.47 -6.27 -12.10
N GLU A 609 40.84 -6.82 -11.06
CA GLU A 609 40.88 -8.25 -10.72
C GLU A 609 39.55 -8.93 -11.05
N ALA A 610 39.60 -10.20 -11.50
CA ALA A 610 38.39 -10.97 -11.81
C ALA A 610 37.55 -11.25 -10.56
N VAL A 611 36.24 -11.03 -10.69
CA VAL A 611 35.24 -11.42 -9.69
C VAL A 611 35.09 -12.94 -9.65
N ASN A 612 34.99 -13.52 -8.46
CA ASN A 612 34.59 -14.92 -8.29
C ASN A 612 33.09 -15.04 -7.94
N LYS A 613 32.52 -16.24 -8.08
CA LYS A 613 31.07 -16.48 -7.89
C LYS A 613 30.57 -15.98 -6.52
N ALA A 614 31.30 -16.25 -5.44
CA ALA A 614 30.93 -15.82 -4.10
C ALA A 614 30.90 -14.28 -3.94
N GLN A 615 31.75 -13.53 -4.65
CA GLN A 615 31.66 -12.07 -4.69
C GLN A 615 30.45 -11.55 -5.46
N LEU A 616 30.10 -12.19 -6.59
CA LEU A 616 28.89 -11.85 -7.33
C LEU A 616 27.64 -12.10 -6.46
N GLU A 617 27.56 -13.25 -5.82
CA GLU A 617 26.46 -13.62 -4.91
C GLU A 617 26.39 -12.68 -3.71
N LYS A 618 27.54 -12.36 -3.09
CA LYS A 618 27.59 -11.35 -2.03
C LYS A 618 27.17 -9.97 -2.53
N GLY A 619 27.59 -9.53 -3.72
CA GLY A 619 27.22 -8.22 -4.28
C GLY A 619 25.73 -8.11 -4.60
N LEU A 620 25.13 -9.18 -5.12
CA LEU A 620 23.68 -9.27 -5.33
C LEU A 620 22.92 -9.32 -4.00
N LYS A 621 23.44 -10.04 -2.99
CA LYS A 621 22.86 -10.10 -1.65
C LYS A 621 23.04 -8.80 -0.86
N ASP A 622 24.14 -8.08 -1.05
CA ASP A 622 24.38 -6.75 -0.50
C ASP A 622 23.45 -5.72 -1.17
N LEU A 623 23.19 -5.84 -2.47
CA LEU A 623 22.19 -5.02 -3.17
C LEU A 623 20.78 -5.35 -2.70
N SER A 624 20.38 -6.63 -2.69
CA SER A 624 19.13 -7.10 -2.06
C SER A 624 19.05 -6.60 -0.61
N THR A 625 20.13 -6.62 0.17
CA THR A 625 20.14 -6.11 1.56
C THR A 625 20.14 -4.59 1.65
N SER A 626 20.68 -3.88 0.66
CA SER A 626 20.51 -2.43 0.41
C SER A 626 19.10 -2.10 -0.09
N LEU A 627 18.32 -3.12 -0.42
CA LEU A 627 16.91 -3.06 -0.73
C LEU A 627 16.08 -3.53 0.50
N GLN A 628 16.42 -4.59 1.31
CA GLN A 628 15.92 -5.15 2.64
C GLN A 628 16.23 -4.49 4.06
N SER A 629 17.37 -3.82 4.33
CA SER A 629 17.56 -2.60 5.22
C SER A 629 17.40 -0.92 4.83
N ASP A 630 17.12 -0.68 6.24
CA ASP A 630 16.80 0.45 7.24
C ASP A 630 15.54 1.42 7.14
N GLU A 631 15.33 2.68 6.64
CA GLU A 631 15.92 3.79 5.79
C GLU A 631 15.95 3.74 4.21
N SER A 632 14.97 3.16 3.49
CA SER A 632 14.94 3.01 2.01
C SER A 632 13.71 3.63 1.36
N ALA A 633 13.93 4.21 0.18
CA ALA A 633 13.01 5.14 -0.49
C ALA A 633 11.75 4.51 -1.08
N VAL A 634 11.60 3.18 -1.11
CA VAL A 634 10.53 2.52 -1.89
C VAL A 634 9.49 1.88 -0.96
N VAL A 635 8.29 1.62 -1.47
CA VAL A 635 7.18 0.93 -0.81
C VAL A 635 7.16 -0.55 -1.22
N HIS A 636 6.82 -1.44 -0.29
CA HIS A 636 6.84 -2.89 -0.53
C HIS A 636 5.64 -3.54 0.16
N TYR A 637 5.37 -4.76 -0.28
CA TYR A 637 4.58 -5.71 0.48
C TYR A 637 5.19 -5.99 1.86
N ASP A 638 4.33 -6.25 2.82
CA ASP A 638 4.74 -6.65 4.16
C ASP A 638 5.35 -8.07 4.16
N LYS A 639 5.97 -8.47 5.26
CA LYS A 639 6.46 -9.85 5.44
C LYS A 639 5.52 -10.64 6.35
N ASN A 640 5.30 -11.90 6.02
CA ASN A 640 4.63 -12.88 6.87
C ASN A 640 5.45 -13.13 8.14
N THR A 641 4.79 -13.48 9.24
CA THR A 641 5.45 -13.80 10.52
C THR A 641 5.93 -15.26 10.59
N ASP A 642 6.40 -15.81 9.46
CA ASP A 642 7.02 -17.13 9.38
C ASP A 642 8.54 -17.05 9.60
N GLU A 643 9.19 -18.20 9.76
CA GLU A 643 10.62 -18.29 10.11
C GLU A 643 11.55 -17.72 9.01
N ASN A 644 11.07 -17.57 7.77
CA ASN A 644 11.82 -17.05 6.63
C ASN A 644 11.45 -15.59 6.29
N GLY A 645 10.38 -15.04 6.88
CA GLY A 645 9.85 -13.71 6.55
C GLY A 645 9.33 -13.59 5.12
N THR A 646 8.59 -14.59 4.62
CA THR A 646 8.13 -14.62 3.22
C THR A 646 7.23 -13.42 2.87
N ILE A 647 7.17 -13.03 1.59
CA ILE A 647 6.46 -11.82 1.16
C ILE A 647 4.93 -12.00 1.23
N ASN A 648 4.25 -11.06 1.89
CA ASN A 648 2.80 -10.99 1.98
C ASN A 648 2.21 -10.09 0.89
N TYR A 649 1.96 -10.64 -0.29
CA TYR A 649 1.37 -9.92 -1.43
C TYR A 649 -0.05 -9.36 -1.20
N ALA A 650 -0.68 -9.64 -0.04
CA ALA A 650 -1.99 -9.12 0.33
C ALA A 650 -1.95 -7.86 1.22
N SER A 651 -0.77 -7.39 1.66
CA SER A 651 -0.65 -6.23 2.57
C SER A 651 0.55 -5.33 2.22
N VAL A 652 0.36 -4.01 2.36
CA VAL A 652 1.39 -2.97 2.18
C VAL A 652 1.22 -1.95 3.32
N THR A 653 2.08 -2.02 4.33
CA THR A 653 2.06 -1.05 5.43
C THR A 653 2.86 0.20 5.03
N PHE A 654 2.19 1.34 4.87
CA PHE A 654 2.86 2.63 4.66
C PHE A 654 3.41 3.22 5.98
N GLY A 655 4.41 4.11 5.88
CA GLY A 655 4.98 4.88 7.01
C GLY A 655 6.48 4.69 7.22
N LYS A 656 7.17 4.01 6.29
CA LYS A 656 7.22 2.56 6.53
C LYS A 656 7.72 2.15 7.90
N GLY A 657 8.72 2.83 8.50
CA GLY A 657 9.47 2.27 9.64
C GLY A 657 9.64 3.06 10.93
N LYS A 658 9.42 4.38 10.96
CA LYS A 658 10.22 5.18 11.92
C LYS A 658 9.48 6.15 12.84
N ASP A 659 8.17 6.37 12.66
CA ASP A 659 7.48 7.50 13.31
C ASP A 659 6.11 7.19 13.93
N SER A 660 5.53 6.01 13.71
CA SER A 660 4.11 5.71 14.02
C SER A 660 3.06 6.65 13.36
N ALA A 661 3.50 7.61 12.56
CA ALA A 661 2.66 8.59 11.88
C ALA A 661 1.97 7.98 10.64
N ALA A 662 0.77 8.48 10.32
CA ALA A 662 0.11 8.16 9.06
C ALA A 662 0.84 8.82 7.87
N VAL A 663 0.65 8.27 6.67
CA VAL A 663 1.29 8.74 5.43
C VAL A 663 0.29 9.50 4.59
N GLY A 664 0.69 10.66 4.08
CA GLY A 664 -0.01 11.34 3.01
C GLY A 664 0.14 10.58 1.70
N LEU A 665 -0.95 9.99 1.21
CA LEU A 665 -1.03 9.48 -0.16
C LEU A 665 -1.48 10.62 -1.07
N HIS A 666 -0.59 11.05 -1.96
CA HIS A 666 -0.75 12.23 -2.80
C HIS A 666 -0.82 11.86 -4.28
N ASN A 667 -1.48 12.73 -5.07
CA ASN A 667 -1.75 12.53 -6.49
C ASN A 667 -2.56 11.26 -6.83
N VAL A 668 -3.46 10.85 -5.92
CA VAL A 668 -4.42 9.77 -6.15
C VAL A 668 -5.58 10.29 -7.02
N ALA A 669 -5.92 9.57 -8.09
CA ALA A 669 -7.01 9.92 -9.00
C ALA A 669 -8.40 9.78 -8.34
N ASP A 670 -9.44 10.21 -9.05
CA ASP A 670 -10.83 9.94 -8.68
C ASP A 670 -11.14 8.45 -8.94
N GLY A 671 -11.37 7.67 -7.88
CA GLY A 671 -11.79 6.27 -7.98
C GLY A 671 -13.25 6.13 -8.43
N ALA A 672 -13.61 5.03 -9.10
CA ALA A 672 -14.99 4.78 -9.49
C ALA A 672 -15.89 4.52 -8.27
N ILE A 673 -16.87 5.40 -8.01
CA ILE A 673 -17.80 5.24 -6.87
C ILE A 673 -19.06 4.50 -7.35
N SER A 674 -19.04 3.17 -7.27
CA SER A 674 -20.13 2.27 -7.67
C SER A 674 -20.07 0.96 -6.90
N GLU A 675 -21.18 0.21 -6.85
CA GLU A 675 -21.22 -1.14 -6.27
C GLU A 675 -20.08 -2.03 -6.82
N GLY A 676 -19.41 -2.78 -5.94
CA GLY A 676 -18.30 -3.67 -6.29
C GLY A 676 -16.99 -2.99 -6.71
N SER A 677 -16.88 -1.65 -6.61
CA SER A 677 -15.62 -0.96 -6.94
C SER A 677 -14.58 -1.08 -5.83
N HIS A 678 -13.39 -1.53 -6.21
CA HIS A 678 -12.19 -1.61 -5.37
C HIS A 678 -11.17 -0.50 -5.69
N ASP A 679 -11.64 0.62 -6.26
CA ASP A 679 -10.86 1.83 -6.47
C ASP A 679 -10.81 2.67 -5.19
N VAL A 680 -9.65 3.24 -4.84
CA VAL A 680 -9.53 4.19 -3.72
C VAL A 680 -10.25 5.49 -4.05
N VAL A 681 -11.06 5.98 -3.12
CA VAL A 681 -11.63 7.33 -3.20
C VAL A 681 -10.67 8.38 -2.63
N ASN A 682 -10.61 9.55 -3.27
CA ASN A 682 -9.81 10.67 -2.77
C ASN A 682 -10.63 11.66 -1.93
N GLY A 683 -9.93 12.54 -1.20
CA GLY A 683 -10.56 13.55 -0.34
C GLY A 683 -11.43 14.58 -1.07
N GLY A 684 -11.18 14.83 -2.36
CA GLY A 684 -12.01 15.71 -3.20
C GLY A 684 -13.39 15.12 -3.45
N GLN A 685 -13.46 13.82 -3.73
CA GLN A 685 -14.71 13.08 -3.90
C GLN A 685 -15.53 13.07 -2.60
N ILE A 686 -14.90 12.73 -1.47
CA ILE A 686 -15.54 12.76 -0.14
C ILE A 686 -16.03 14.18 0.22
N ASN A 687 -15.24 15.22 -0.08
CA ASN A 687 -15.63 16.61 0.15
C ASN A 687 -16.89 16.98 -0.66
N LYS A 688 -16.95 16.64 -1.95
CA LYS A 688 -18.14 16.88 -2.79
C LYS A 688 -19.38 16.18 -2.23
N ILE A 689 -19.25 14.90 -1.89
CA ILE A 689 -20.35 14.08 -1.33
C ILE A 689 -20.87 14.71 -0.02
N SER A 690 -19.96 15.16 0.85
CA SER A 690 -20.33 15.78 2.13
C SER A 690 -20.92 17.19 1.97
N GLN A 691 -20.51 17.94 0.93
CA GLN A 691 -21.12 19.22 0.57
C GLN A 691 -22.54 19.05 0.02
N ASP A 692 -22.81 18.01 -0.78
CA ASP A 692 -24.18 17.65 -1.20
C ASP A 692 -25.05 17.31 0.02
N VAL A 693 -24.55 16.49 0.97
CA VAL A 693 -25.29 16.17 2.21
C VAL A 693 -25.61 17.44 3.02
N ALA A 694 -24.61 18.30 3.25
CA ALA A 694 -24.80 19.56 3.97
C ALA A 694 -25.88 20.44 3.33
N LYS A 695 -25.86 20.55 2.00
CA LYS A 695 -26.85 21.30 1.20
C LYS A 695 -28.27 20.76 1.35
N PHE A 696 -28.47 19.44 1.47
CA PHE A 696 -29.82 18.85 1.61
C PHE A 696 -30.33 18.80 3.06
N LEU A 697 -29.45 18.83 4.05
CA LEU A 697 -29.82 19.22 5.42
C LEU A 697 -30.29 20.69 5.44
N GLY A 698 -29.55 21.57 4.75
CA GLY A 698 -29.86 23.00 4.68
C GLY A 698 -29.60 23.71 6.01
N GLY A 699 -30.25 24.86 6.21
CA GLY A 699 -30.25 25.55 7.50
C GLY A 699 -28.86 25.91 8.00
N GLU A 700 -28.05 26.57 7.17
CA GLU A 700 -26.65 26.95 7.48
C GLU A 700 -25.66 25.78 7.66
N ALA A 701 -26.08 24.51 7.48
CA ALA A 701 -25.17 23.37 7.42
C ALA A 701 -24.16 23.49 6.26
N SER A 702 -22.91 23.10 6.52
CA SER A 702 -21.80 23.22 5.58
C SER A 702 -20.79 22.09 5.77
N PHE A 703 -20.02 21.75 4.74
CA PHE A 703 -18.85 20.89 4.89
C PHE A 703 -17.57 21.65 4.52
N LYS A 704 -16.63 21.74 5.46
CA LYS A 704 -15.40 22.50 5.33
C LYS A 704 -14.27 21.86 6.15
N ASP A 705 -13.06 21.83 5.57
CA ASP A 705 -11.83 21.35 6.23
C ASP A 705 -11.97 19.95 6.89
N GLY A 706 -12.79 19.07 6.31
CA GLY A 706 -13.06 17.72 6.82
C GLY A 706 -14.23 17.61 7.83
N VAL A 707 -14.86 18.73 8.19
CA VAL A 707 -15.93 18.80 9.20
C VAL A 707 -17.27 19.15 8.57
N LEU A 708 -18.31 18.37 8.90
CA LEU A 708 -19.71 18.70 8.65
C LEU A 708 -20.23 19.53 9.83
N THR A 709 -20.72 20.75 9.59
CA THR A 709 -21.39 21.55 10.62
C THR A 709 -22.84 21.13 10.77
N GLU A 710 -23.36 21.20 11.99
CA GLU A 710 -24.78 20.94 12.25
C GLU A 710 -25.69 21.96 11.53
N PRO A 711 -26.89 21.55 11.07
CA PRO A 711 -27.91 22.49 10.61
C PRO A 711 -28.43 23.33 11.80
N THR A 712 -29.11 24.42 11.50
CA THR A 712 -29.84 25.26 12.45
C THR A 712 -31.20 25.62 11.85
N TYR A 713 -32.22 24.87 12.25
CA TYR A 713 -33.59 25.11 11.85
C TYR A 713 -34.22 26.15 12.78
N LYS A 714 -34.38 27.38 12.28
CA LYS A 714 -35.09 28.48 12.97
C LYS A 714 -36.57 28.33 12.66
N LEU A 715 -37.34 27.89 13.65
CA LEU A 715 -38.77 27.59 13.56
C LEU A 715 -39.47 28.24 14.75
N SER A 716 -40.69 28.73 14.56
CA SER A 716 -41.43 29.31 15.67
C SER A 716 -42.20 28.24 16.42
N LYS A 717 -42.25 28.44 17.72
CA LYS A 717 -42.88 27.58 18.71
C LYS A 717 -44.16 28.26 19.17
N ILE A 718 -45.29 27.55 19.05
CA ILE A 718 -46.53 28.01 19.68
C ILE A 718 -46.48 27.64 21.16
N SER A 719 -46.64 28.63 22.05
CA SER A 719 -46.68 28.44 23.50
C SER A 719 -48.06 27.90 23.95
N PRO A 720 -48.18 27.32 25.17
CA PRO A 720 -49.47 26.83 25.69
C PRO A 720 -50.56 27.91 25.84
N ASP A 721 -50.21 29.19 25.78
CA ASP A 721 -51.12 30.34 25.76
C ASP A 721 -51.23 30.98 24.35
N GLY A 722 -50.93 30.22 23.30
CA GLY A 722 -51.20 30.55 21.89
C GLY A 722 -50.25 31.57 21.24
N LYS A 723 -49.18 31.99 21.91
CA LYS A 723 -48.20 32.97 21.38
C LYS A 723 -47.14 32.30 20.50
N GLU A 724 -46.57 33.07 19.59
CA GLU A 724 -45.47 32.68 18.71
C GLU A 724 -44.10 33.08 19.33
N GLU A 725 -43.17 32.13 19.46
CA GLU A 725 -41.81 32.34 19.98
C GLU A 725 -40.77 31.69 19.06
N ASP A 726 -39.78 32.43 18.54
CA ASP A 726 -38.73 31.82 17.70
C ASP A 726 -37.80 30.89 18.50
N THR A 727 -37.58 29.68 17.98
CA THR A 727 -36.69 28.66 18.56
C THR A 727 -35.73 28.11 17.48
N SER A 728 -34.51 27.74 17.88
CA SER A 728 -33.52 27.11 16.99
C SER A 728 -33.33 25.63 17.36
N TYR A 729 -33.29 24.77 16.35
CA TYR A 729 -33.10 23.32 16.50
C TYR A 729 -31.93 22.86 15.64
N HIS A 730 -30.99 22.12 16.23
CA HIS A 730 -29.72 21.77 15.57
C HIS A 730 -29.72 20.39 14.87
N ASN A 731 -30.85 19.69 14.89
CA ASN A 731 -31.04 18.43 14.15
C ASN A 731 -32.52 18.23 13.78
N VAL A 732 -32.76 17.27 12.90
CA VAL A 732 -34.08 16.98 12.30
C VAL A 732 -35.09 16.46 13.33
N ALA A 733 -34.64 15.69 14.34
CA ALA A 733 -35.51 15.10 15.34
C ALA A 733 -36.04 16.15 16.33
N ASP A 734 -35.18 17.05 16.81
CA ASP A 734 -35.58 18.13 17.71
C ASP A 734 -36.45 19.17 16.99
N ALA A 735 -36.18 19.44 15.70
CA ALA A 735 -37.05 20.27 14.87
C ALA A 735 -38.47 19.68 14.71
N LEU A 736 -38.58 18.37 14.42
CA LEU A 736 -39.86 17.65 14.40
C LEU A 736 -40.56 17.66 15.77
N SER A 737 -39.80 17.58 16.86
CA SER A 737 -40.33 17.70 18.23
C SER A 737 -40.88 19.11 18.48
N GLY A 738 -40.17 20.17 18.09
CA GLY A 738 -40.64 21.55 18.19
C GLY A 738 -41.95 21.81 17.42
N VAL A 739 -42.01 21.31 16.19
CA VAL A 739 -43.21 21.30 15.34
C VAL A 739 -44.37 20.56 16.03
N GLY A 740 -44.15 19.35 16.54
CA GLY A 740 -45.17 18.55 17.22
C GLY A 740 -45.69 19.16 18.52
N ASN A 741 -44.80 19.75 19.32
CA ASN A 741 -45.18 20.51 20.53
C ASN A 741 -46.02 21.74 20.17
N SER A 742 -45.69 22.44 19.08
CA SER A 742 -46.45 23.59 18.61
C SER A 742 -47.86 23.20 18.17
N ILE A 743 -48.00 22.13 17.38
CA ILE A 743 -49.32 21.56 17.01
C ILE A 743 -50.14 21.19 18.26
N THR A 744 -49.49 20.63 19.28
CA THR A 744 -50.14 20.27 20.55
C THR A 744 -50.65 21.50 21.30
N ASN A 745 -49.89 22.60 21.32
CA ASN A 745 -50.28 23.84 21.98
C ASN A 745 -51.35 24.62 21.21
N VAL A 746 -51.34 24.56 19.86
CA VAL A 746 -52.47 25.03 19.03
C VAL A 746 -53.77 24.31 19.41
N GLN A 747 -53.72 22.99 19.62
CA GLN A 747 -54.87 22.22 20.08
C GLN A 747 -55.29 22.56 21.52
N HIS A 748 -54.37 22.88 22.42
CA HIS A 748 -54.70 23.34 23.78
C HIS A 748 -55.32 24.75 23.78
N THR A 749 -55.01 25.59 22.80
CA THR A 749 -55.58 26.94 22.65
C THR A 749 -57.07 26.89 22.22
N LEU A 750 -57.57 25.72 21.81
CA LEU A 750 -58.96 25.46 21.42
C LEU A 750 -59.86 24.88 22.54
N THR A 751 -59.32 24.58 23.72
CA THR A 751 -59.99 23.77 24.77
C THR A 751 -59.98 24.42 26.15
#